data_AF-A0A672GRW7-F1
#
_entry.id   AF-A0A672GRW7-F1
#
_cell.length_a   1.000
_cell.length_b   1.000
_cell.length_c   1.000
_cell.angle_alpha   90.00
_cell.angle_beta   90.00
_cell.angle_gamma   90.00
#
_symmetry.space_group_name_H-M   'P 1'
#
loop_
_entity.id
_entity.type
_entity.pdbx_description
1 polymer ?
#
loop_
_entity_poly.entity_id
_entity_poly.type
_entity_poly.pdbx_seq_one_letter_code
_entity_poly.pdbx_strand_id
1 'polypeptide(L)'
;MSPSSQLDTEHFHELPRRARLSLRTNRTSDLWCFVAVRWVKFEEKVEEGGERWSKPHVSTLSLHSLFELRTCLQTGTVLLDLDGYSLPQIVGETFGPFPEGMLSPELRDKISFVLLRKHRHQTKKPIHRSLADMGKSSSGSECPLKNKFMKKIPRDAEASNVLVGEVDFLSKPFVAFVRLAQATTLGGLTEVPVPTRFLFILLGPQGKAKSYNEIGRAIATLMVDDVSASAESDLIAGIDEFLDEVIVLPPGEWDPKIRIEPPKKVPSADKRLEPFQLGQMNGTAGGGGGLAEDEEMPAQHELGEELAFTGRFCGGLFLDIKRKLPWLPSDFYEGFHIQSISAVLFIYLGCITNAITFGGLLGDATDNYQGVMESFLGTALAGSVFCLFSGQPLIILSSTGPILIFEKLLFEFSKNNNIDYMELRLWIGIHSCLQCFILVATDASYIIKYMTRFTEEGFSSLISFIFISDAIKKMVGAFKYYPINTDFKPDYVTTYKCECLAPDPSEFTPCAKGSDYYSLNLKQLNLEDGPESECLKYGGSLLGKSCKFVPDLALMSFILFFGTYSMTVTLKKFKFSRYFPTKLRKLISDFSIFMSIMTFVGLDMLMGLKTPKLIVPTEFKPTRPGRGWIVMPFGKNPWWVYLASFVPALLVTILIFMDQQISAVIVNRKENKLKKGCGYHLDLFWVGVLMAACSFMGLPWYVAATVISIAHIDSLKMESESSAPGEQPQFLGVREQRVTGILVFVLTGVSIFLAPVLKFIPMPVLYGVFLYMGVASLSGIQFWDRIKLYMMPSKHQPDFSYLRHVPLRRVHLFTFIQIACLAVLWVLKSTFLAIIFPVMILGLMVVRKMLDMVFSQHDLAWLDDLLPEKEKKKKDDDKKKGKEKEKEKKRPKPDDSEDEVSGAELLLPPAGQNTETTHRSGPPG
;
A
#
# COMPACT_ATOMS: atom_id res chain seq x y z
N MET A 1 -29.89 -3.30 70.16
CA MET A 1 -28.43 -3.35 70.34
C MET A 1 -27.92 -4.49 69.49
N SER A 2 -27.52 -4.15 68.26
CA SER A 2 -27.03 -5.05 67.21
C SER A 2 -26.53 -4.16 66.08
N PRO A 3 -25.40 -4.49 65.44
CA PRO A 3 -25.13 -3.99 64.10
C PRO A 3 -24.73 -5.12 63.12
N SER A 4 -25.20 -4.94 61.90
CA SER A 4 -24.83 -5.68 60.69
C SER A 4 -23.39 -5.42 60.24
N SER A 5 -22.80 -6.38 59.51
CA SER A 5 -21.75 -6.10 58.53
C SER A 5 -22.02 -6.92 57.26
N GLN A 6 -21.65 -6.37 56.11
CA GLN A 6 -22.07 -6.82 54.77
C GLN A 6 -21.07 -7.83 54.18
N LEU A 7 -21.54 -8.68 53.26
CA LEU A 7 -20.64 -9.38 52.34
C LEU A 7 -20.19 -8.40 51.25
N ASP A 8 -18.90 -8.10 51.22
CA ASP A 8 -18.27 -7.47 50.05
C ASP A 8 -17.61 -8.55 49.18
N THR A 9 -18.14 -8.71 47.96
CA THR A 9 -17.49 -9.48 46.89
C THR A 9 -16.31 -8.68 46.34
N GLU A 10 -15.12 -8.88 46.91
CA GLU A 10 -13.89 -8.31 46.38
C GLU A 10 -13.34 -9.08 45.17
N HIS A 11 -12.78 -8.31 44.25
CA HIS A 11 -12.15 -8.70 43.00
C HIS A 11 -11.28 -9.96 43.04
N PHE A 12 -11.63 -10.96 42.23
CA PHE A 12 -10.69 -11.99 41.77
C PHE A 12 -9.59 -11.32 40.92
N HIS A 13 -8.41 -11.14 41.51
CA HIS A 13 -7.21 -10.66 40.83
C HIS A 13 -6.73 -11.64 39.75
N GLU A 14 -6.12 -11.11 38.68
CA GLU A 14 -5.49 -11.89 37.60
C GLU A 14 -4.55 -12.98 38.17
N LEU A 15 -4.90 -14.26 37.93
CA LEU A 15 -4.13 -15.40 38.43
C LEU A 15 -2.79 -15.59 37.67
N PRO A 16 -1.77 -16.19 38.32
CA PRO A 16 -0.39 -16.10 37.86
C PRO A 16 -0.07 -17.03 36.69
N ARG A 17 0.57 -16.47 35.65
CA ARG A 17 0.98 -17.20 34.44
C ARG A 17 2.04 -18.26 34.76
N ARG A 18 1.62 -19.52 34.75
CA ARG A 18 2.42 -20.72 35.05
C ARG A 18 3.53 -20.93 34.01
N ALA A 19 4.70 -21.38 34.45
CA ALA A 19 5.83 -21.72 33.57
C ALA A 19 6.29 -23.16 33.81
N ARG A 20 6.44 -23.96 32.74
CA ARG A 20 6.77 -25.40 32.84
C ARG A 20 7.96 -25.79 31.97
N LEU A 21 8.78 -26.65 32.54
CA LEU A 21 10.02 -27.20 31.99
C LEU A 21 9.84 -28.72 31.78
N SER A 22 10.33 -29.25 30.65
CA SER A 22 10.23 -30.68 30.31
C SER A 22 11.61 -31.31 30.11
N LEU A 23 11.81 -32.49 30.69
CA LEU A 23 13.03 -33.30 30.57
C LEU A 23 12.94 -34.34 29.44
N ARG A 24 14.11 -34.68 28.91
CA ARG A 24 14.32 -35.87 28.07
C ARG A 24 15.58 -36.60 28.54
N THR A 25 15.60 -37.91 28.35
CA THR A 25 16.81 -38.76 28.35
C THR A 25 17.12 -39.20 26.92
N ASN A 26 18.38 -39.44 26.59
CA ASN A 26 18.77 -40.02 25.30
C ASN A 26 19.93 -40.99 25.46
N ARG A 27 20.12 -41.84 24.44
CA ARG A 27 20.79 -43.15 24.45
C ARG A 27 22.23 -43.20 25.01
N THR A 28 22.63 -44.46 25.27
CA THR A 28 23.94 -45.01 25.66
C THR A 28 24.36 -44.83 27.11
N SER A 29 24.27 -45.94 27.87
CA SER A 29 25.04 -46.33 29.08
C SER A 29 25.20 -45.36 30.27
N ASP A 30 24.67 -44.15 30.18
CA ASP A 30 25.02 -43.03 31.04
C ASP A 30 23.74 -42.21 31.31
N LEU A 31 23.08 -42.45 32.46
CA LEU A 31 21.79 -41.81 32.76
C LEU A 31 21.97 -40.32 33.13
N TRP A 32 21.50 -39.44 32.24
CA TRP A 32 21.49 -37.99 32.44
C TRP A 32 20.12 -37.40 32.09
N CYS A 33 19.54 -36.64 33.02
CA CYS A 33 18.32 -35.88 32.80
C CYS A 33 18.65 -34.48 32.24
N PHE A 34 18.19 -34.13 31.04
CA PHE A 34 18.40 -32.81 30.45
C PHE A 34 17.09 -32.16 30.01
N VAL A 35 17.08 -30.83 29.95
CA VAL A 35 15.89 -30.03 29.60
C VAL A 35 15.76 -29.92 28.07
N ALA A 36 14.58 -30.23 27.52
CA ALA A 36 14.34 -30.26 26.07
C ALA A 36 13.34 -29.19 25.56
N VAL A 37 12.31 -28.88 26.35
CA VAL A 37 11.22 -27.96 25.96
C VAL A 37 10.76 -27.13 27.16
N ARG A 38 10.27 -25.90 26.92
CA ARG A 38 9.64 -25.05 27.94
C ARG A 38 8.48 -24.21 27.40
N TRP A 39 7.59 -23.80 28.30
CA TRP A 39 6.46 -22.92 28.03
C TRP A 39 6.40 -21.76 29.03
N VAL A 40 6.05 -20.58 28.52
CA VAL A 40 5.70 -19.36 29.30
C VAL A 40 4.39 -18.72 28.79
N LYS A 41 4.09 -18.93 27.50
CA LYS A 41 2.84 -18.62 26.77
C LYS A 41 2.76 -19.42 25.48
N PHE A 42 3.93 -19.60 24.86
CA PHE A 42 4.16 -20.37 23.63
C PHE A 42 5.33 -21.32 23.86
N GLU A 43 5.47 -22.33 22.98
CA GLU A 43 6.48 -23.38 23.10
C GLU A 43 7.86 -22.88 22.63
N GLU A 44 8.90 -23.18 23.40
CA GLU A 44 10.31 -23.03 23.00
C GLU A 44 11.01 -24.39 23.13
N LYS A 45 11.60 -24.88 22.02
CA LYS A 45 12.33 -26.17 21.94
C LYS A 45 13.84 -25.91 21.85
N VAL A 46 14.67 -26.81 22.37
CA VAL A 46 16.12 -26.78 22.11
C VAL A 46 16.38 -27.16 20.64
N GLU A 47 17.23 -26.40 19.95
CA GLU A 47 17.55 -26.64 18.53
C GLU A 47 18.57 -27.78 18.35
N GLU A 48 18.55 -28.44 17.18
CA GLU A 48 19.47 -29.53 16.86
C GLU A 48 20.92 -29.01 16.89
N GLY A 49 21.72 -29.53 17.83
CA GLY A 49 23.01 -28.98 18.22
C GLY A 49 23.11 -28.63 19.71
N GLY A 50 21.99 -28.44 20.41
CA GLY A 50 21.94 -28.41 21.87
C GLY A 50 22.35 -27.10 22.55
N GLU A 51 22.84 -26.10 21.80
CA GLU A 51 23.38 -24.85 22.37
C GLU A 51 22.38 -23.69 22.44
N ARG A 52 21.19 -23.81 21.83
CA ARG A 52 20.25 -22.70 21.65
C ARG A 52 18.77 -23.08 21.83
N TRP A 53 17.97 -22.14 22.34
CA TRP A 53 16.51 -22.20 22.34
C TRP A 53 15.92 -21.62 21.06
N SER A 54 14.88 -22.27 20.52
CA SER A 54 14.11 -21.78 19.37
C SER A 54 13.41 -20.44 19.66
N LYS A 55 12.91 -19.79 18.61
CA LYS A 55 11.86 -18.77 18.77
C LYS A 55 10.61 -19.40 19.43
N PRO A 56 9.79 -18.60 20.14
CA PRO A 56 8.45 -19.03 20.57
C PRO A 56 7.58 -19.37 19.36
N HIS A 57 6.86 -20.48 19.42
CA HIS A 57 5.92 -20.94 18.38
C HIS A 57 4.66 -21.55 19.00
N VAL A 58 3.57 -21.61 18.24
CA VAL A 58 2.35 -22.32 18.67
C VAL A 58 2.65 -23.82 18.76
N SER A 59 2.20 -24.45 19.84
CA SER A 59 2.42 -25.87 20.11
C SER A 59 1.54 -26.76 19.23
N THR A 60 2.15 -27.43 18.26
CA THR A 60 1.49 -28.50 17.50
C THR A 60 1.45 -29.79 18.33
N LEU A 61 0.27 -30.21 18.77
CA LEU A 61 0.06 -31.44 19.54
C LEU A 61 -0.59 -32.51 18.66
N SER A 62 -0.37 -33.79 18.98
CA SER A 62 -1.12 -34.87 18.34
C SER A 62 -2.40 -35.16 19.12
N LEU A 63 -3.52 -35.33 18.42
CA LEU A 63 -4.81 -35.69 19.04
C LEU A 63 -4.70 -37.03 19.79
N HIS A 64 -3.92 -37.98 19.24
CA HIS A 64 -3.62 -39.27 19.89
C HIS A 64 -2.94 -39.11 21.26
N SER A 65 -1.98 -38.17 21.41
CA SER A 65 -1.31 -37.93 22.69
C SER A 65 -2.22 -37.30 23.76
N LEU A 66 -3.30 -36.60 23.38
CA LEU A 66 -4.29 -36.09 24.32
C LEU A 66 -5.17 -37.23 24.87
N PHE A 67 -5.57 -38.18 24.01
CA PHE A 67 -6.26 -39.39 24.49
C PHE A 67 -5.34 -40.30 25.30
N GLU A 68 -4.07 -40.54 24.90
CA GLU A 68 -3.12 -41.29 25.75
C GLU A 68 -2.92 -40.59 27.11
N LEU A 69 -2.87 -39.25 27.16
CA LEU A 69 -2.80 -38.48 28.43
C LEU A 69 -4.04 -38.71 29.32
N ARG A 70 -5.25 -38.64 28.75
CA ARG A 70 -6.51 -38.91 29.46
C ARG A 70 -6.51 -40.29 30.12
N THR A 71 -6.09 -41.33 29.38
CA THR A 71 -5.95 -42.70 29.93
C THR A 71 -4.83 -42.79 30.98
N CYS A 72 -3.70 -42.09 30.78
CA CYS A 72 -2.60 -42.07 31.75
C CYS A 72 -3.01 -41.45 33.10
N LEU A 73 -3.89 -40.44 33.10
CA LEU A 73 -4.40 -39.85 34.35
C LEU A 73 -5.49 -40.72 34.99
N GLN A 74 -6.38 -41.33 34.20
CA GLN A 74 -7.41 -42.27 34.70
C GLN A 74 -6.86 -43.58 35.28
N THR A 75 -5.63 -43.98 34.91
CA THR A 75 -4.98 -45.22 35.37
C THR A 75 -3.76 -44.96 36.26
N GLY A 76 -3.35 -43.70 36.39
CA GLY A 76 -2.17 -43.27 37.14
C GLY A 76 -2.50 -42.90 38.58
N THR A 77 -1.46 -42.61 39.35
CA THR A 77 -1.61 -42.13 40.73
C THR A 77 -1.76 -40.62 40.75
N VAL A 78 -2.90 -40.12 41.23
CA VAL A 78 -3.14 -38.68 41.42
C VAL A 78 -3.07 -38.36 42.91
N LEU A 79 -2.12 -37.49 43.29
CA LEU A 79 -1.93 -36.99 44.66
C LEU A 79 -2.19 -35.48 44.68
N LEU A 80 -3.20 -35.07 45.44
CA LEU A 80 -3.59 -33.67 45.59
C LEU A 80 -3.22 -33.15 46.98
N ASP A 81 -2.72 -31.92 47.01
CA ASP A 81 -2.30 -31.16 48.20
C ASP A 81 -1.37 -31.93 49.16
N LEU A 82 -0.23 -32.39 48.62
CA LEU A 82 0.85 -33.08 49.33
C LEU A 82 1.82 -32.10 50.04
N ASP A 83 2.16 -32.36 51.32
CA ASP A 83 3.09 -31.55 52.14
C ASP A 83 4.58 -31.89 51.91
N GLY A 84 5.03 -31.75 50.66
CA GLY A 84 6.39 -32.09 50.22
C GLY A 84 7.39 -30.91 50.23
N TYR A 85 8.40 -30.96 51.10
CA TYR A 85 9.45 -29.93 51.19
C TYR A 85 10.70 -30.24 50.34
N SER A 86 10.89 -31.49 49.90
CA SER A 86 12.05 -31.91 49.12
C SER A 86 11.72 -32.95 48.07
N LEU A 87 12.48 -32.99 46.97
CA LEU A 87 12.26 -33.95 45.89
C LEU A 87 12.34 -35.43 46.34
N PRO A 88 13.30 -35.85 47.22
CA PRO A 88 13.31 -37.21 47.76
C PRO A 88 12.05 -37.57 48.56
N GLN A 89 11.52 -36.63 49.36
CA GLN A 89 10.30 -36.82 50.13
C GLN A 89 9.09 -37.04 49.20
N ILE A 90 8.91 -36.13 48.22
CA ILE A 90 7.82 -36.21 47.25
C ILE A 90 7.86 -37.53 46.46
N VAL A 91 9.05 -37.93 46.00
CA VAL A 91 9.24 -39.20 45.27
C VAL A 91 8.91 -40.40 46.17
N GLY A 92 9.31 -40.39 47.45
CA GLY A 92 8.96 -41.43 48.42
C GLY A 92 7.45 -41.56 48.64
N GLU A 93 6.77 -40.45 48.89
CA GLU A 93 5.32 -40.39 49.11
C GLU A 93 4.52 -40.81 47.86
N THR A 94 5.07 -40.60 46.66
CA THR A 94 4.46 -41.04 45.38
C THR A 94 4.31 -42.58 45.29
N PHE A 95 5.09 -43.37 46.04
CA PHE A 95 4.93 -44.83 46.07
C PHE A 95 3.87 -45.34 47.06
N GLY A 96 3.37 -44.47 47.95
CA GLY A 96 2.40 -44.83 49.00
C GLY A 96 1.06 -45.39 48.49
N PRO A 97 0.42 -44.80 47.48
CA PRO A 97 -0.92 -45.23 47.01
C PRO A 97 -0.96 -46.56 46.25
N PHE A 98 0.18 -47.20 45.96
CA PHE A 98 0.21 -48.44 45.19
C PHE A 98 -0.16 -49.65 46.06
N PRO A 99 -1.15 -50.48 45.66
CA PRO A 99 -1.48 -51.71 46.36
C PRO A 99 -0.26 -52.63 46.52
N GLU A 100 -0.17 -53.29 47.69
CA GLU A 100 0.87 -54.27 47.96
C GLU A 100 0.84 -55.38 46.89
N GLY A 101 1.92 -55.45 46.09
CA GLY A 101 2.07 -56.42 45.00
C GLY A 101 2.31 -55.84 43.61
N MET A 102 1.99 -54.57 43.32
CA MET A 102 2.19 -54.01 41.96
C MET A 102 3.61 -53.47 41.67
N LEU A 103 4.38 -53.11 42.70
CA LEU A 103 5.79 -52.70 42.57
C LEU A 103 6.63 -53.43 43.61
N SER A 104 7.63 -54.20 43.15
CA SER A 104 8.64 -54.77 44.05
C SER A 104 9.50 -53.65 44.68
N PRO A 105 10.05 -53.85 45.89
CA PRO A 105 10.91 -52.86 46.53
C PRO A 105 12.11 -52.47 45.63
N GLU A 106 12.71 -53.46 44.94
CA GLU A 106 13.79 -53.22 43.98
C GLU A 106 13.41 -52.26 42.83
N LEU A 107 12.14 -52.26 42.40
CA LEU A 107 11.66 -51.35 41.37
C LEU A 107 11.49 -49.93 41.94
N ARG A 108 11.04 -49.79 43.18
CA ARG A 108 10.92 -48.48 43.86
C ARG A 108 12.29 -47.81 44.01
N ASP A 109 13.31 -48.57 44.39
CA ASP A 109 14.69 -48.09 44.48
C ASP A 109 15.25 -47.66 43.12
N LYS A 110 15.02 -48.45 42.06
CA LYS A 110 15.42 -48.12 40.68
C LYS A 110 14.72 -46.86 40.16
N ILE A 111 13.42 -46.69 40.40
CA ILE A 111 12.68 -45.47 40.03
C ILE A 111 13.20 -44.26 40.80
N SER A 112 13.40 -44.39 42.12
CA SER A 112 13.96 -43.33 42.98
C SER A 112 15.34 -42.88 42.51
N PHE A 113 16.21 -43.84 42.17
CA PHE A 113 17.54 -43.59 41.62
C PHE A 113 17.51 -42.82 40.29
N VAL A 114 16.55 -43.11 39.41
CA VAL A 114 16.36 -42.38 38.14
C VAL A 114 15.87 -40.95 38.37
N LEU A 115 14.89 -40.76 39.27
CA LEU A 115 14.27 -39.46 39.51
C LEU A 115 15.16 -38.49 40.30
N LEU A 116 16.05 -39.01 41.17
CA LEU A 116 16.97 -38.20 41.98
C LEU A 116 18.32 -37.90 41.30
N ARG A 117 18.51 -38.31 40.04
CA ARG A 117 19.69 -37.96 39.24
C ARG A 117 19.78 -36.45 39.00
N LYS A 118 21.00 -35.91 39.11
CA LYS A 118 21.28 -34.48 38.95
C LYS A 118 20.91 -33.96 37.55
N HIS A 119 19.88 -33.12 37.47
CA HIS A 119 19.42 -32.51 36.23
C HIS A 119 20.45 -31.55 35.62
N ARG A 120 20.65 -31.64 34.31
CA ARG A 120 21.61 -30.84 33.54
C ARG A 120 20.90 -29.74 32.75
N HIS A 121 21.15 -28.50 33.15
CA HIS A 121 20.67 -27.29 32.49
C HIS A 121 21.67 -26.80 31.44
N GLN A 122 21.16 -26.24 30.34
CA GLN A 122 21.94 -25.90 29.12
C GLN A 122 23.11 -24.94 29.39
N THR A 123 23.00 -24.06 30.38
CA THR A 123 24.00 -23.04 30.73
C THR A 123 25.24 -23.57 31.46
N LYS A 124 25.28 -24.85 31.89
CA LYS A 124 26.48 -25.45 32.52
C LYS A 124 27.42 -26.07 31.48
N LYS A 125 28.36 -25.26 30.98
CA LYS A 125 29.50 -25.74 30.18
C LYS A 125 30.29 -26.83 30.95
N PRO A 126 30.74 -27.92 30.30
CA PRO A 126 31.75 -28.79 30.88
C PRO A 126 33.09 -28.05 30.99
N ILE A 127 33.83 -28.28 32.09
CA ILE A 127 35.14 -27.66 32.32
C ILE A 127 36.19 -28.41 31.48
N HIS A 128 36.39 -28.01 30.22
CA HIS A 128 37.57 -28.43 29.48
C HIS A 128 38.04 -27.40 28.43
N ARG A 129 39.25 -26.86 28.67
CA ARG A 129 40.17 -26.18 27.74
C ARG A 129 39.65 -25.02 26.87
N SER A 130 39.95 -23.79 27.32
CA SER A 130 40.80 -22.88 26.55
C SER A 130 41.64 -22.02 27.51
N LEU A 131 42.94 -21.89 27.25
CA LEU A 131 43.90 -21.17 28.10
C LEU A 131 43.85 -19.63 27.93
N ALA A 132 42.92 -19.12 27.12
CA ALA A 132 42.88 -17.71 26.69
C ALA A 132 42.17 -16.74 27.67
N ASP A 133 41.61 -17.22 28.78
CA ASP A 133 40.72 -16.41 29.65
C ASP A 133 41.22 -16.22 31.10
N MET A 134 42.50 -16.53 31.37
CA MET A 134 43.14 -16.35 32.70
C MET A 134 43.48 -14.89 33.03
N GLY A 135 42.61 -13.94 32.65
CA GLY A 135 42.88 -12.50 32.72
C GLY A 135 42.14 -11.70 33.80
N LYS A 136 41.04 -12.20 34.37
CA LYS A 136 40.19 -11.44 35.32
C LYS A 136 39.55 -12.31 36.41
N SER A 137 40.07 -12.23 37.63
CA SER A 137 39.46 -12.77 38.85
C SER A 137 38.75 -11.68 39.67
N SER A 138 37.81 -12.09 40.54
CA SER A 138 37.05 -11.30 41.54
C SER A 138 36.29 -10.06 41.02
N SER A 139 35.01 -10.18 40.66
CA SER A 139 33.91 -10.25 41.64
C SER A 139 32.55 -10.53 40.97
N GLY A 140 31.62 -11.22 41.67
CA GLY A 140 30.19 -11.25 41.33
C GLY A 140 29.78 -11.93 40.00
N SER A 141 30.07 -13.22 39.82
CA SER A 141 29.65 -13.97 38.62
C SER A 141 28.17 -14.41 38.60
N GLU A 142 27.25 -13.48 38.30
CA GLU A 142 25.94 -13.84 37.76
C GLU A 142 25.93 -13.77 36.23
N CYS A 143 25.48 -14.84 35.56
CA CYS A 143 25.41 -14.88 34.10
C CYS A 143 24.38 -13.86 33.56
N PRO A 144 24.74 -12.91 32.66
CA PRO A 144 23.83 -11.85 32.20
C PRO A 144 22.59 -12.34 31.43
N LEU A 145 22.55 -13.62 31.02
CA LEU A 145 21.35 -14.26 30.46
C LEU A 145 20.26 -14.54 31.52
N LYS A 146 20.65 -14.87 32.75
CA LYS A 146 19.72 -15.19 33.87
C LYS A 146 18.78 -14.02 34.15
N ASN A 147 19.33 -12.80 34.17
CA ASN A 147 18.59 -11.55 34.39
C ASN A 147 17.74 -11.09 33.18
N LYS A 148 17.93 -11.66 31.99
CA LYS A 148 17.02 -11.42 30.84
C LYS A 148 15.80 -12.35 30.87
N PHE A 149 15.94 -13.56 31.39
CA PHE A 149 14.83 -14.52 31.50
C PHE A 149 13.93 -14.20 32.70
N MET A 150 14.51 -13.86 33.86
CA MET A 150 13.74 -13.39 35.04
C MET A 150 12.76 -12.25 34.71
N LYS A 151 13.13 -11.31 33.84
CA LYS A 151 12.26 -10.19 33.43
C LYS A 151 11.05 -10.59 32.59
N LYS A 152 10.97 -11.83 32.09
CA LYS A 152 9.82 -12.35 31.33
C LYS A 152 8.77 -13.04 32.20
N ILE A 153 9.11 -13.37 33.44
CA ILE A 153 8.28 -14.14 34.37
C ILE A 153 7.57 -13.15 35.32
N PRO A 154 6.25 -13.25 35.55
CA PRO A 154 5.58 -12.43 36.56
C PRO A 154 6.07 -12.80 37.97
N ARG A 155 5.94 -11.88 38.94
CA ARG A 155 6.56 -12.04 40.26
C ARG A 155 6.00 -13.21 41.06
N ASP A 156 4.75 -13.55 40.83
CA ASP A 156 4.00 -14.58 41.57
C ASP A 156 3.83 -15.88 40.75
N ALA A 157 4.71 -16.11 39.77
CA ALA A 157 4.64 -17.30 38.92
C ALA A 157 4.92 -18.60 39.69
N GLU A 158 3.99 -19.55 39.60
CA GLU A 158 4.23 -20.93 40.02
C GLU A 158 4.81 -21.76 38.88
N ALA A 159 5.75 -22.65 39.21
CA ALA A 159 6.31 -23.64 38.32
C ALA A 159 5.53 -24.96 38.36
N SER A 160 5.57 -25.64 37.23
CA SER A 160 5.06 -26.99 37.06
C SER A 160 6.18 -27.79 36.38
N ASN A 161 6.52 -29.01 36.80
CA ASN A 161 7.70 -29.76 36.30
C ASN A 161 7.31 -31.10 35.63
N VAL A 162 7.53 -31.28 34.31
CA VAL A 162 7.27 -32.56 33.61
C VAL A 162 8.54 -33.41 33.60
N LEU A 163 8.46 -34.60 34.20
CA LEU A 163 9.51 -35.62 34.14
C LEU A 163 9.02 -36.77 33.24
N VAL A 164 9.64 -36.94 32.08
CA VAL A 164 9.31 -38.00 31.10
C VAL A 164 10.57 -38.79 30.76
N GLY A 165 10.46 -40.12 30.70
CA GLY A 165 11.59 -40.99 30.32
C GLY A 165 11.19 -42.40 29.92
N GLU A 166 12.08 -43.05 29.16
CA GLU A 166 12.07 -44.50 28.98
C GLU A 166 13.08 -45.16 29.93
N VAL A 167 12.72 -46.32 30.45
CA VAL A 167 13.59 -47.22 31.23
C VAL A 167 13.42 -48.66 30.76
N ASP A 168 14.45 -49.47 30.95
CA ASP A 168 14.51 -50.89 30.56
C ASP A 168 13.87 -51.84 31.59
N PHE A 169 13.82 -51.45 32.86
CA PHE A 169 13.34 -52.29 33.97
C PHE A 169 11.81 -52.24 34.23
N LEU A 170 11.05 -51.34 33.57
CA LEU A 170 9.59 -51.27 33.72
C LEU A 170 8.88 -52.06 32.62
N SER A 171 7.90 -52.90 33.01
CA SER A 171 7.01 -53.62 32.09
C SER A 171 5.70 -52.89 31.80
N LYS A 172 5.30 -51.95 32.67
CA LYS A 172 4.14 -51.08 32.54
C LYS A 172 4.56 -49.62 32.78
N PRO A 173 3.91 -48.62 32.16
CA PRO A 173 4.20 -47.23 32.44
C PRO A 173 3.84 -46.87 33.89
N PHE A 174 4.75 -46.21 34.58
CA PHE A 174 4.55 -45.56 35.87
C PHE A 174 4.12 -44.11 35.61
N VAL A 175 2.92 -43.76 36.06
CA VAL A 175 2.34 -42.42 35.92
C VAL A 175 1.97 -41.87 37.30
N ALA A 176 2.45 -40.67 37.61
CA ALA A 176 2.05 -39.95 38.81
C ALA A 176 1.85 -38.45 38.52
N PHE A 177 0.73 -37.90 39.00
CA PHE A 177 0.47 -36.47 39.06
C PHE A 177 0.44 -36.04 40.53
N VAL A 178 1.24 -35.05 40.89
CA VAL A 178 1.33 -34.54 42.27
C VAL A 178 1.11 -33.03 42.26
N ARG A 179 0.13 -32.57 43.04
CA ARG A 179 -0.06 -31.16 43.42
C ARG A 179 0.40 -31.01 44.88
N LEU A 180 1.33 -30.09 45.13
CA LEU A 180 1.81 -29.77 46.48
C LEU A 180 0.82 -28.83 47.18
N ALA A 181 0.67 -28.93 48.50
CA ALA A 181 -0.20 -28.05 49.29
C ALA A 181 0.31 -26.60 49.35
N GLN A 182 1.63 -26.43 49.38
CA GLN A 182 2.33 -25.16 49.25
C GLN A 182 3.38 -25.27 48.15
N ALA A 183 3.58 -24.21 47.36
CA ALA A 183 4.57 -24.23 46.28
C ALA A 183 6.00 -24.10 46.83
N THR A 184 6.86 -25.11 46.62
CA THR A 184 8.21 -25.20 47.21
C THR A 184 9.33 -25.13 46.17
N THR A 185 10.48 -24.56 46.54
CA THR A 185 11.62 -24.39 45.62
C THR A 185 12.48 -25.65 45.54
N LEU A 186 12.06 -26.59 44.68
CA LEU A 186 12.76 -27.85 44.46
C LEU A 186 14.13 -27.65 43.75
N GLY A 187 15.17 -27.52 44.58
CA GLY A 187 16.53 -27.19 44.15
C GLY A 187 17.09 -28.12 43.08
N GLY A 188 17.36 -27.58 41.89
CA GLY A 188 18.01 -28.29 40.79
C GLY A 188 17.08 -28.74 39.66
N LEU A 189 15.76 -28.79 39.86
CA LEU A 189 14.80 -29.10 38.78
C LEU A 189 14.65 -27.96 37.78
N THR A 190 14.75 -26.70 38.23
CA THR A 190 14.57 -25.50 37.42
C THR A 190 15.87 -24.70 37.25
N GLU A 191 16.07 -24.05 36.09
CA GLU A 191 17.23 -23.19 35.83
C GLU A 191 17.19 -21.88 36.65
N VAL A 192 15.98 -21.48 37.05
CA VAL A 192 15.63 -20.29 37.84
C VAL A 192 14.84 -20.73 39.06
N PRO A 193 15.08 -20.17 40.26
CA PRO A 193 14.38 -20.54 41.49
C PRO A 193 12.91 -20.05 41.50
N VAL A 194 12.06 -20.72 40.72
CA VAL A 194 10.61 -20.57 40.73
C VAL A 194 10.01 -21.67 41.63
N PRO A 195 9.10 -21.36 42.57
CA PRO A 195 8.48 -22.37 43.43
C PRO A 195 7.60 -23.31 42.61
N THR A 196 7.73 -24.62 42.83
CA THR A 196 6.96 -25.64 42.10
C THR A 196 5.67 -25.94 42.85
N ARG A 197 4.52 -25.88 42.16
CA ARG A 197 3.21 -26.31 42.67
C ARG A 197 2.80 -27.70 42.18
N PHE A 198 3.18 -28.04 40.94
CA PHE A 198 2.74 -29.27 40.27
C PHE A 198 3.92 -30.08 39.71
N LEU A 199 3.86 -31.40 39.85
CA LEU A 199 4.83 -32.36 39.35
C LEU A 199 4.08 -33.45 38.56
N PHE A 200 4.59 -33.83 37.40
CA PHE A 200 4.03 -34.94 36.60
C PHE A 200 5.16 -35.84 36.18
N ILE A 201 5.01 -37.14 36.43
CA ILE A 201 6.03 -38.16 36.22
C ILE A 201 5.44 -39.23 35.30
N LEU A 202 6.13 -39.51 34.20
CA LEU A 202 5.80 -40.56 33.24
C LEU A 202 7.07 -41.33 32.88
N LEU A 203 7.21 -42.55 33.41
CA LEU A 203 8.32 -43.45 33.10
C LEU A 203 7.77 -44.72 32.44
N GLY A 204 8.22 -45.06 31.24
CA GLY A 204 7.69 -46.19 30.48
C GLY A 204 8.74 -47.18 29.97
N PRO A 205 8.32 -48.39 29.55
CA PRO A 205 9.17 -49.33 28.81
C PRO A 205 9.77 -48.72 27.54
N GLN A 206 10.88 -49.27 27.07
CA GLN A 206 11.48 -48.86 25.79
C GLN A 206 10.58 -49.18 24.59
N GLY A 207 10.56 -48.27 23.61
CA GLY A 207 9.88 -48.43 22.32
C GLY A 207 8.81 -47.37 22.04
N LYS A 208 8.38 -46.61 23.05
CA LYS A 208 7.33 -45.58 22.96
C LYS A 208 7.84 -44.15 23.22
N ALA A 209 9.15 -43.90 23.22
CA ALA A 209 9.80 -42.63 23.51
C ALA A 209 9.09 -41.40 22.91
N LYS A 210 8.70 -41.48 21.64
CA LYS A 210 8.01 -40.38 20.95
C LYS A 210 6.65 -40.09 21.58
N SER A 211 5.82 -41.10 21.84
CA SER A 211 4.48 -40.88 22.41
C SER A 211 4.57 -40.38 23.84
N TYR A 212 5.50 -40.88 24.66
CA TYR A 212 5.74 -40.33 26.01
C TYR A 212 6.16 -38.86 25.99
N ASN A 213 7.03 -38.45 25.04
CA ASN A 213 7.38 -37.04 24.87
C ASN A 213 6.17 -36.21 24.43
N GLU A 214 5.32 -36.71 23.53
CA GLU A 214 4.09 -36.02 23.10
C GLU A 214 3.04 -35.90 24.22
N ILE A 215 2.83 -36.94 25.04
CA ILE A 215 2.01 -36.88 26.27
C ILE A 215 2.58 -35.81 27.22
N GLY A 216 3.90 -35.77 27.39
CA GLY A 216 4.59 -34.75 28.17
C GLY A 216 4.40 -33.32 27.65
N ARG A 217 4.36 -33.13 26.32
CA ARG A 217 4.04 -31.84 25.68
C ARG A 217 2.56 -31.48 25.83
N ALA A 218 1.66 -32.46 25.75
CA ALA A 218 0.23 -32.26 25.92
C ALA A 218 -0.11 -31.76 27.32
N ILE A 219 0.33 -32.45 28.38
CA ILE A 219 0.11 -32.00 29.76
C ILE A 219 0.86 -30.70 30.10
N ALA A 220 2.01 -30.45 29.46
CA ALA A 220 2.71 -29.17 29.62
C ALA A 220 1.99 -28.00 28.96
N THR A 221 1.26 -28.24 27.86
CA THR A 221 0.44 -27.21 27.18
C THR A 221 -0.86 -26.97 27.94
N LEU A 222 -1.54 -28.03 28.38
CA LEU A 222 -2.78 -27.92 29.17
C LEU A 222 -2.58 -27.18 30.49
N MET A 223 -1.45 -27.39 31.19
CA MET A 223 -1.12 -26.67 32.42
C MET A 223 -0.72 -25.19 32.23
N VAL A 224 -0.72 -24.69 30.98
CA VAL A 224 -0.55 -23.26 30.64
C VAL A 224 -1.90 -22.59 30.40
N ASP A 225 -2.94 -23.34 30.02
CA ASP A 225 -4.33 -22.89 30.12
C ASP A 225 -4.81 -22.96 31.59
N ASP A 226 -5.86 -22.20 31.91
CA ASP A 226 -6.31 -21.93 33.28
C ASP A 226 -7.14 -23.08 33.89
N VAL A 227 -6.61 -24.31 33.84
CA VAL A 227 -7.26 -25.49 34.45
C VAL A 227 -7.11 -25.46 35.98
N SER A 228 -8.25 -25.51 36.67
CA SER A 228 -8.37 -25.62 38.13
C SER A 228 -8.37 -27.08 38.57
N ALA A 229 -7.18 -27.66 38.79
CA ALA A 229 -7.02 -29.03 39.28
C ALA A 229 -7.32 -29.14 40.79
N SER A 230 -8.59 -28.94 41.19
CA SER A 230 -9.05 -29.02 42.59
C SER A 230 -9.43 -30.44 43.00
N ALA A 231 -10.05 -31.20 42.10
CA ALA A 231 -10.26 -32.65 42.21
C ALA A 231 -9.74 -33.40 40.97
N GLU A 232 -9.65 -34.73 41.07
CA GLU A 232 -9.27 -35.61 39.94
C GLU A 232 -10.30 -35.52 38.79
N SER A 233 -11.58 -35.40 39.13
CA SER A 233 -12.67 -35.12 38.19
C SER A 233 -12.42 -33.86 37.36
N ASP A 234 -11.92 -32.80 38.01
CA ASP A 234 -11.77 -31.48 37.41
C ASP A 234 -10.59 -31.45 36.43
N LEU A 235 -9.55 -32.26 36.71
CA LEU A 235 -8.42 -32.44 35.78
C LEU A 235 -8.85 -33.22 34.53
N ILE A 236 -9.75 -34.19 34.65
CA ILE A 236 -10.32 -34.91 33.50
C ILE A 236 -11.29 -34.00 32.73
N ALA A 237 -12.15 -33.25 33.42
CA ALA A 237 -13.06 -32.28 32.82
C ALA A 237 -12.29 -31.19 32.04
N GLY A 238 -11.19 -30.66 32.59
CA GLY A 238 -10.33 -29.71 31.89
C GLY A 238 -9.57 -30.29 30.69
N ILE A 239 -9.40 -31.61 30.59
CA ILE A 239 -8.90 -32.27 29.37
C ILE A 239 -10.01 -32.35 28.31
N ASP A 240 -11.23 -32.67 28.72
CA ASP A 240 -12.37 -32.77 27.81
C ASP A 240 -12.77 -31.36 27.30
N GLU A 241 -12.76 -30.32 28.14
CA GLU A 241 -12.91 -28.89 27.73
C GLU A 241 -11.80 -28.45 26.77
N PHE A 242 -10.53 -28.78 27.08
CA PHE A 242 -9.41 -28.48 26.18
C PHE A 242 -9.55 -29.20 24.82
N LEU A 243 -10.08 -30.43 24.79
CA LEU A 243 -10.33 -31.17 23.56
C LEU A 243 -11.39 -30.50 22.67
N ASP A 244 -12.44 -29.92 23.27
CA ASP A 244 -13.49 -29.18 22.53
C ASP A 244 -12.97 -27.87 21.92
N GLU A 245 -11.98 -27.22 22.52
CA GLU A 245 -11.34 -26.01 21.95
C GLU A 245 -10.23 -26.29 20.91
N VAL A 246 -9.74 -27.54 20.79
CA VAL A 246 -8.60 -27.87 19.92
C VAL A 246 -9.00 -27.94 18.44
N ILE A 247 -8.39 -27.06 17.64
CA ILE A 247 -8.50 -27.10 16.17
C ILE A 247 -7.56 -28.18 15.61
N VAL A 248 -8.13 -29.19 14.94
CA VAL A 248 -7.38 -30.26 14.29
C VAL A 248 -6.90 -29.82 12.90
N LEU A 249 -5.61 -29.97 12.64
CA LEU A 249 -5.02 -29.76 11.30
C LEU A 249 -4.94 -31.09 10.53
N PRO A 250 -5.35 -31.16 9.26
CA PRO A 250 -5.31 -32.39 8.47
C PRO A 250 -3.85 -32.81 8.20
N PRO A 251 -3.47 -34.09 8.42
CA PRO A 251 -2.08 -34.54 8.34
C PRO A 251 -1.54 -34.67 6.90
N GLY A 252 -2.41 -34.58 5.88
CA GLY A 252 -2.02 -34.72 4.47
C GLY A 252 -1.31 -33.50 3.88
N GLU A 253 -1.58 -32.30 4.40
CA GLU A 253 -1.07 -31.03 3.85
C GLU A 253 -0.07 -30.32 4.78
N TRP A 254 0.05 -30.76 6.03
CA TRP A 254 0.78 -30.03 7.07
C TRP A 254 1.95 -30.86 7.64
N ASP A 255 3.20 -30.40 7.44
CA ASP A 255 4.36 -30.99 8.12
C ASP A 255 4.36 -30.56 9.61
N PRO A 256 4.29 -31.49 10.58
CA PRO A 256 4.32 -31.19 12.02
C PRO A 256 5.56 -30.42 12.50
N LYS A 257 6.62 -30.35 11.69
CA LYS A 257 7.85 -29.58 11.96
C LYS A 257 7.74 -28.09 11.63
N ILE A 258 6.73 -27.67 10.86
CA ILE A 258 6.52 -26.26 10.51
C ILE A 258 6.10 -25.50 11.79
N ARG A 259 6.94 -24.53 12.18
CA ARG A 259 6.72 -23.69 13.37
C ARG A 259 5.76 -22.56 13.03
N ILE A 260 4.52 -22.64 13.53
CA ILE A 260 3.54 -21.55 13.40
C ILE A 260 3.97 -20.38 14.28
N GLU A 261 4.14 -19.19 13.69
CA GLU A 261 4.44 -17.97 14.46
C GLU A 261 3.21 -17.54 15.28
N PRO A 262 3.38 -17.11 16.55
CA PRO A 262 2.27 -16.80 17.44
C PRO A 262 1.49 -15.54 16.99
N PRO A 263 0.16 -15.49 17.20
CA PRO A 263 -0.64 -14.33 16.84
C PRO A 263 -0.24 -13.10 17.67
N LYS A 264 -0.15 -11.93 17.02
CA LYS A 264 0.29 -10.67 17.65
C LYS A 264 -0.62 -10.17 18.78
N LYS A 265 -1.86 -10.65 18.84
CA LYS A 265 -2.81 -10.46 19.95
C LYS A 265 -3.53 -11.79 20.18
N VAL A 266 -3.47 -12.30 21.40
CA VAL A 266 -4.40 -13.34 21.86
C VAL A 266 -5.74 -12.69 22.20
N PRO A 267 -6.89 -13.25 21.76
CA PRO A 267 -8.20 -12.85 22.27
C PRO A 267 -8.30 -13.07 23.79
N SER A 268 -9.16 -12.30 24.46
CA SER A 268 -9.52 -12.55 25.86
C SER A 268 -10.44 -13.77 25.98
N ALA A 269 -10.30 -14.55 27.06
CA ALA A 269 -10.99 -15.82 27.28
C ALA A 269 -12.53 -15.68 27.22
N ASP A 270 -13.08 -14.58 27.73
CA ASP A 270 -14.52 -14.26 27.78
C ASP A 270 -15.26 -14.32 26.43
N LYS A 271 -14.55 -14.43 25.30
CA LYS A 271 -15.12 -14.56 23.95
C LYS A 271 -15.15 -15.99 23.40
N ARG A 272 -14.72 -17.00 24.17
CA ARG A 272 -14.81 -18.42 23.79
C ARG A 272 -16.12 -19.09 24.24
N LEU A 273 -16.75 -18.61 25.31
CA LEU A 273 -17.88 -19.26 26.01
C LEU A 273 -19.27 -19.10 25.34
N GLU A 274 -19.34 -18.94 24.02
CA GLU A 274 -20.61 -18.92 23.26
C GLU A 274 -20.72 -20.22 22.43
N PRO A 275 -21.44 -21.27 22.90
CA PRO A 275 -21.51 -22.53 22.20
C PRO A 275 -22.25 -22.41 20.86
N PHE A 276 -21.59 -22.87 19.80
CA PHE A 276 -22.11 -22.88 18.43
C PHE A 276 -23.36 -23.77 18.32
N GLN A 277 -24.56 -23.18 18.34
CA GLN A 277 -25.79 -23.92 18.01
C GLN A 277 -25.82 -24.25 16.51
N LEU A 278 -25.59 -25.52 16.18
CA LEU A 278 -25.75 -26.04 14.82
C LEU A 278 -26.43 -27.41 14.83
N GLY A 279 -27.43 -27.60 13.97
CA GLY A 279 -27.88 -28.93 13.55
C GLY A 279 -29.27 -29.35 14.03
N GLN A 280 -30.31 -28.95 13.30
CA GLN A 280 -31.54 -29.74 13.22
C GLN A 280 -31.96 -29.88 11.75
N MET A 281 -31.72 -31.05 11.17
CA MET A 281 -32.18 -31.43 9.83
C MET A 281 -32.30 -32.95 9.77
N ASN A 282 -33.53 -33.45 9.89
CA ASN A 282 -33.84 -34.84 9.56
C ASN A 282 -33.78 -35.01 8.04
N GLY A 283 -33.05 -36.03 7.57
CA GLY A 283 -32.83 -36.26 6.15
C GLY A 283 -33.96 -37.03 5.45
N THR A 284 -33.86 -37.11 4.13
CA THR A 284 -34.36 -38.24 3.33
C THR A 284 -33.33 -38.57 2.26
N ALA A 285 -33.15 -39.85 1.97
CA ALA A 285 -32.05 -40.35 1.15
C ALA A 285 -32.42 -40.43 -0.34
N GLY A 286 -31.43 -40.18 -1.21
CA GLY A 286 -31.46 -40.44 -2.64
C GLY A 286 -30.02 -40.51 -3.15
N GLY A 287 -29.55 -41.70 -3.53
CA GLY A 287 -28.12 -41.97 -3.74
C GLY A 287 -27.57 -41.55 -5.10
N GLY A 288 -26.25 -41.40 -5.16
CA GLY A 288 -25.48 -41.11 -6.38
C GLY A 288 -24.13 -40.53 -6.02
N GLY A 289 -23.07 -41.35 -6.02
CA GLY A 289 -21.78 -40.97 -5.43
C GLY A 289 -20.83 -40.23 -6.39
N GLY A 290 -19.93 -39.45 -5.79
CA GLY A 290 -18.56 -39.31 -6.30
C GLY A 290 -18.32 -38.35 -7.46
N LEU A 291 -18.43 -37.05 -7.18
CA LEU A 291 -17.53 -36.04 -7.76
C LEU A 291 -17.07 -35.14 -6.60
N ALA A 292 -15.79 -34.76 -6.62
CA ALA A 292 -15.22 -33.92 -5.58
C ALA A 292 -15.94 -32.56 -5.54
N GLU A 293 -16.06 -31.99 -4.34
CA GLU A 293 -16.53 -30.62 -4.17
C GLU A 293 -15.54 -29.68 -4.88
N ASP A 294 -15.99 -29.04 -5.97
CA ASP A 294 -15.28 -27.92 -6.57
C ASP A 294 -15.13 -26.83 -5.49
N GLU A 295 -13.89 -26.60 -5.02
CA GLU A 295 -13.60 -25.46 -4.15
C GLU A 295 -14.10 -24.15 -4.79
N GLU A 296 -14.65 -23.25 -3.98
CA GLU A 296 -15.28 -22.00 -4.42
C GLU A 296 -14.38 -21.22 -5.41
N MET A 297 -14.63 -21.38 -6.70
CA MET A 297 -14.06 -20.55 -7.77
C MET A 297 -14.23 -19.07 -7.41
N PRO A 298 -13.21 -18.21 -7.60
CA PRO A 298 -13.39 -16.78 -7.45
C PRO A 298 -14.51 -16.33 -8.40
N ALA A 299 -15.55 -15.72 -7.83
CA ALA A 299 -16.76 -15.41 -8.57
C ALA A 299 -16.45 -14.56 -9.80
N GLN A 300 -16.93 -15.01 -10.97
CA GLN A 300 -16.79 -14.27 -12.22
C GLN A 300 -17.31 -12.84 -12.07
N HIS A 301 -16.69 -11.94 -12.81
CA HIS A 301 -16.83 -10.50 -12.75
C HIS A 301 -18.28 -9.98 -12.84
N GLU A 302 -18.96 -9.88 -11.68
CA GLU A 302 -20.03 -8.90 -11.48
C GLU A 302 -19.42 -7.49 -11.48
N LEU A 303 -19.52 -6.84 -12.64
CA LEU A 303 -19.38 -5.38 -12.73
C LEU A 303 -20.36 -4.71 -11.79
N GLY A 304 -19.97 -3.56 -11.25
CA GLY A 304 -20.94 -2.64 -10.69
C GLY A 304 -21.97 -2.26 -11.75
N GLU A 305 -23.20 -2.03 -11.32
CA GLU A 305 -24.36 -1.56 -12.12
C GLU A 305 -24.03 -0.28 -12.95
N GLU A 306 -22.93 0.40 -12.59
CA GLU A 306 -22.33 1.58 -13.20
C GLU A 306 -21.83 1.41 -14.66
N LEU A 307 -21.61 0.17 -15.12
CA LEU A 307 -21.11 -0.16 -16.48
C LEU A 307 -22.08 -1.08 -17.27
N ALA A 308 -23.30 -1.29 -16.77
CA ALA A 308 -24.32 -2.03 -17.48
C ALA A 308 -24.83 -1.22 -18.69
N PHE A 309 -24.95 -1.85 -19.85
CA PHE A 309 -25.54 -1.22 -21.04
C PHE A 309 -27.02 -0.92 -20.77
N THR A 310 -27.40 0.36 -20.73
CA THR A 310 -28.74 0.75 -20.26
C THR A 310 -29.81 0.65 -21.34
N GLY A 311 -29.41 0.60 -22.61
CA GLY A 311 -30.31 0.52 -23.77
C GLY A 311 -31.21 1.75 -23.96
N ARG A 312 -30.97 2.85 -23.23
CA ARG A 312 -31.74 4.10 -23.31
C ARG A 312 -30.82 5.23 -23.76
N PHE A 313 -31.34 6.13 -24.59
CA PHE A 313 -30.60 7.31 -25.04
C PHE A 313 -30.12 8.14 -23.84
N CYS A 314 -28.80 8.35 -23.75
CA CYS A 314 -28.10 9.00 -22.62
C CYS A 314 -28.32 8.35 -21.24
N GLY A 315 -28.74 7.08 -21.17
CA GLY A 315 -29.07 6.41 -19.91
C GLY A 315 -27.90 6.32 -18.93
N GLY A 316 -26.69 5.98 -19.40
CA GLY A 316 -25.49 5.95 -18.56
C GLY A 316 -25.15 7.31 -17.94
N LEU A 317 -25.27 8.40 -18.71
CA LEU A 317 -24.98 9.76 -18.24
C LEU A 317 -25.92 10.21 -17.11
N PHE A 318 -27.22 9.94 -17.23
CA PHE A 318 -28.18 10.28 -16.17
C PHE A 318 -27.95 9.48 -14.88
N LEU A 319 -27.53 8.21 -14.98
CA LEU A 319 -27.18 7.39 -13.83
C LEU A 319 -25.90 7.86 -13.13
N ASP A 320 -24.88 8.27 -13.89
CA ASP A 320 -23.65 8.86 -13.35
C ASP A 320 -23.95 10.16 -12.59
N ILE A 321 -24.73 11.07 -13.17
CA ILE A 321 -25.14 12.34 -12.53
C ILE A 321 -25.92 12.07 -11.24
N LYS A 322 -26.95 11.22 -11.29
CA LYS A 322 -27.82 10.91 -10.13
C LYS A 322 -27.03 10.32 -8.96
N ARG A 323 -25.97 9.55 -9.24
CA ARG A 323 -25.13 8.89 -8.24
C ARG A 323 -24.07 9.82 -7.65
N LYS A 324 -23.53 10.78 -8.41
CA LYS A 324 -22.50 11.72 -7.93
C LYS A 324 -23.05 12.98 -7.27
N LEU A 325 -24.20 13.50 -7.72
CA LEU A 325 -24.78 14.76 -7.22
C LEU A 325 -24.88 14.86 -5.67
N PRO A 326 -25.32 13.83 -4.89
CA PRO A 326 -25.41 13.97 -3.44
C PRO A 326 -24.07 14.04 -2.71
N TRP A 327 -22.96 13.60 -3.32
CA TRP A 327 -21.64 13.61 -2.69
C TRP A 327 -20.90 14.95 -2.84
N LEU A 328 -21.33 15.79 -3.79
CA LEU A 328 -20.69 17.08 -4.10
C LEU A 328 -20.37 17.95 -2.87
N PRO A 329 -21.30 18.20 -1.90
CA PRO A 329 -20.98 18.99 -0.71
C PRO A 329 -19.98 18.29 0.24
N SER A 330 -19.99 16.95 0.31
CA SER A 330 -19.04 16.20 1.14
C SER A 330 -17.60 16.31 0.62
N ASP A 331 -17.42 16.39 -0.70
CA ASP A 331 -16.11 16.51 -1.36
C ASP A 331 -15.40 17.84 -1.06
N PHE A 332 -16.15 18.87 -0.65
CA PHE A 332 -15.60 20.16 -0.20
C PHE A 332 -15.22 20.12 1.28
N TYR A 333 -16.06 19.52 2.13
CA TYR A 333 -15.79 19.45 3.58
C TYR A 333 -14.59 18.55 3.90
N GLU A 334 -14.47 17.40 3.24
CA GLU A 334 -13.33 16.48 3.39
C GLU A 334 -12.00 17.06 2.86
N GLY A 335 -12.06 18.12 2.03
CA GLY A 335 -10.92 18.82 1.46
C GLY A 335 -10.01 19.55 2.45
N PHE A 336 -10.54 19.90 3.64
CA PHE A 336 -9.82 20.68 4.66
C PHE A 336 -8.98 19.78 5.57
N HIS A 337 -7.81 19.36 5.09
CA HIS A 337 -6.85 18.59 5.88
C HIS A 337 -5.40 18.92 5.48
N ILE A 338 -4.45 18.90 6.41
CA ILE A 338 -3.06 19.34 6.13
C ILE A 338 -2.35 18.53 5.02
N GLN A 339 -2.75 17.28 4.83
CA GLN A 339 -2.31 16.42 3.69
C GLN A 339 -2.73 16.99 2.32
N SER A 340 -3.88 17.65 2.22
CA SER A 340 -4.38 18.21 0.95
C SER A 340 -3.52 19.39 0.49
N ILE A 341 -3.00 20.22 1.41
CA ILE A 341 -2.05 21.30 1.11
C ILE A 341 -0.76 20.75 0.49
N SER A 342 -0.19 19.69 1.06
CA SER A 342 0.99 19.01 0.52
C SER A 342 0.75 18.43 -0.88
N ALA A 343 -0.44 17.86 -1.10
CA ALA A 343 -0.86 17.36 -2.41
C ALA A 343 -0.99 18.48 -3.45
N VAL A 344 -1.63 19.61 -3.09
CA VAL A 344 -1.77 20.77 -3.98
C VAL A 344 -0.41 21.27 -4.44
N LEU A 345 0.52 21.55 -3.52
CA LEU A 345 1.84 22.09 -3.87
C LEU A 345 2.65 21.14 -4.76
N PHE A 346 2.58 19.82 -4.50
CA PHE A 346 3.27 18.83 -5.31
C PHE A 346 2.69 18.74 -6.73
N ILE A 347 1.37 18.54 -6.86
CA ILE A 347 0.72 18.35 -8.16
C ILE A 347 0.75 19.64 -8.99
N TYR A 348 0.67 20.81 -8.35
CA TYR A 348 0.90 22.13 -8.95
C TYR A 348 2.25 22.23 -9.68
N LEU A 349 3.36 21.85 -9.03
CA LEU A 349 4.68 21.89 -9.65
C LEU A 349 4.79 20.87 -10.81
N GLY A 350 4.13 19.73 -10.70
CA GLY A 350 3.97 18.77 -11.80
C GLY A 350 3.22 19.38 -13.01
N CYS A 351 2.05 19.98 -12.77
CA CYS A 351 1.22 20.61 -13.78
C CYS A 351 1.92 21.77 -14.50
N ILE A 352 2.59 22.68 -13.77
CA ILE A 352 3.37 23.78 -14.38
C ILE A 352 4.47 23.23 -15.29
N THR A 353 5.26 22.27 -14.79
CA THR A 353 6.37 21.72 -15.57
C THR A 353 5.84 21.06 -16.84
N ASN A 354 4.70 20.36 -16.75
CA ASN A 354 4.06 19.75 -17.90
C ASN A 354 3.55 20.81 -18.90
N ALA A 355 2.86 21.84 -18.42
CA ALA A 355 2.34 22.94 -19.25
C ALA A 355 3.45 23.72 -19.97
N ILE A 356 4.58 23.98 -19.31
CA ILE A 356 5.74 24.66 -19.92
C ILE A 356 6.47 23.75 -20.90
N THR A 357 6.75 22.50 -20.54
CA THR A 357 7.50 21.60 -21.44
C THR A 357 6.69 21.23 -22.68
N PHE A 358 5.38 20.96 -22.56
CA PHE A 358 4.53 20.75 -23.73
C PHE A 358 4.22 22.05 -24.47
N GLY A 359 4.02 23.18 -23.79
CA GLY A 359 3.81 24.48 -24.44
C GLY A 359 5.02 25.00 -25.22
N GLY A 360 6.24 24.73 -24.74
CA GLY A 360 7.47 25.03 -25.48
C GLY A 360 7.62 24.15 -26.72
N LEU A 361 7.50 22.82 -26.55
CA LEU A 361 7.54 21.88 -27.68
C LEU A 361 6.45 22.15 -28.73
N LEU A 362 5.28 22.62 -28.31
CA LEU A 362 4.19 23.00 -29.21
C LEU A 362 4.46 24.33 -29.92
N GLY A 363 5.10 25.29 -29.24
CA GLY A 363 5.59 26.53 -29.86
C GLY A 363 6.60 26.25 -30.96
N ASP A 364 7.60 25.42 -30.66
CA ASP A 364 8.63 24.98 -31.62
C ASP A 364 8.03 24.18 -32.79
N ALA A 365 7.03 23.34 -32.53
CA ALA A 365 6.39 22.50 -33.55
C ALA A 365 5.38 23.24 -34.44
N THR A 366 4.87 24.41 -34.01
CA THR A 366 3.80 25.15 -34.71
C THR A 366 4.22 26.55 -35.17
N ASP A 367 5.52 26.82 -35.35
CA ASP A 367 6.06 28.15 -35.70
C ASP A 367 5.46 29.29 -34.82
N ASN A 368 5.36 29.05 -33.50
CA ASN A 368 4.73 29.95 -32.52
C ASN A 368 3.24 30.31 -32.75
N TYR A 369 2.49 29.52 -33.51
CA TYR A 369 1.02 29.67 -33.57
C TYR A 369 0.35 29.35 -32.23
N GLN A 370 0.93 28.46 -31.42
CA GLN A 370 0.46 28.11 -30.08
C GLN A 370 1.63 27.78 -29.17
N GLY A 371 1.78 28.49 -28.04
CA GLY A 371 2.95 28.42 -27.18
C GLY A 371 2.63 28.22 -25.70
N VAL A 372 3.58 28.60 -24.85
CA VAL A 372 3.51 28.41 -23.39
C VAL A 372 2.34 29.16 -22.76
N MET A 373 1.99 30.36 -23.24
CA MET A 373 0.87 31.15 -22.70
C MET A 373 -0.49 30.48 -22.91
N GLU A 374 -0.74 29.99 -24.12
CA GLU A 374 -1.98 29.27 -24.45
C GLU A 374 -2.06 27.94 -23.68
N SER A 375 -0.92 27.27 -23.46
CA SER A 375 -0.83 26.07 -22.60
C SER A 375 -1.14 26.35 -21.12
N PHE A 376 -0.71 27.49 -20.57
CA PHE A 376 -1.08 27.88 -19.20
C PHE A 376 -2.57 28.15 -19.06
N LEU A 377 -3.13 29.03 -19.91
CA LEU A 377 -4.53 29.44 -19.81
C LEU A 377 -5.47 28.26 -20.04
N GLY A 378 -5.18 27.41 -21.03
CA GLY A 378 -5.97 26.21 -21.30
C GLY A 378 -5.92 25.18 -20.18
N THR A 379 -4.74 24.94 -19.58
CA THR A 379 -4.61 24.02 -18.44
C THR A 379 -5.44 24.51 -17.25
N ALA A 380 -5.36 25.81 -16.94
CA ALA A 380 -6.11 26.42 -15.84
C ALA A 380 -7.64 26.36 -16.07
N LEU A 381 -8.10 26.71 -17.29
CA LEU A 381 -9.52 26.73 -17.62
C LEU A 381 -10.12 25.32 -17.71
N ALA A 382 -9.53 24.44 -18.51
CA ALA A 382 -10.05 23.08 -18.72
C ALA A 382 -10.01 22.27 -17.41
N GLY A 383 -8.90 22.34 -16.67
CA GLY A 383 -8.76 21.63 -15.41
C GLY A 383 -9.70 22.11 -14.30
N SER A 384 -9.89 23.43 -14.15
CA SER A 384 -10.79 23.97 -13.11
C SER A 384 -12.25 23.56 -13.33
N VAL A 385 -12.74 23.67 -14.57
CA VAL A 385 -14.11 23.26 -14.94
C VAL A 385 -14.27 21.75 -14.81
N PHE A 386 -13.28 20.96 -15.26
CA PHE A 386 -13.32 19.52 -15.16
C PHE A 386 -13.36 19.04 -13.69
N CYS A 387 -12.45 19.48 -12.81
CA CYS A 387 -12.47 19.05 -11.41
C CYS A 387 -13.75 19.45 -10.65
N LEU A 388 -14.44 20.51 -11.09
CA LEU A 388 -15.70 20.94 -10.48
C LEU A 388 -16.87 20.03 -10.88
N PHE A 389 -17.04 19.71 -12.16
CA PHE A 389 -18.22 18.97 -12.67
C PHE A 389 -18.00 17.50 -13.05
N SER A 390 -16.76 17.01 -13.08
CA SER A 390 -16.43 15.60 -13.40
C SER A 390 -17.07 14.59 -12.46
N GLY A 391 -17.27 13.38 -12.98
CA GLY A 391 -17.49 12.19 -12.17
C GLY A 391 -16.29 11.92 -11.28
N GLN A 392 -15.06 11.86 -11.83
CA GLN A 392 -13.87 11.54 -11.05
C GLN A 392 -12.87 12.72 -10.93
N PRO A 393 -13.01 13.58 -9.90
CA PRO A 393 -12.21 14.80 -9.75
C PRO A 393 -10.75 14.57 -9.33
N LEU A 394 -10.38 13.32 -9.02
CA LEU A 394 -8.98 12.93 -8.79
C LEU A 394 -8.17 12.92 -10.10
N ILE A 395 -8.83 12.84 -11.26
CA ILE A 395 -8.20 12.93 -12.58
C ILE A 395 -7.75 14.37 -12.86
N ILE A 396 -6.50 14.53 -13.25
CA ILE A 396 -5.88 15.80 -13.62
C ILE A 396 -5.77 15.86 -15.14
N LEU A 397 -6.43 16.84 -15.77
CA LEU A 397 -6.27 17.11 -17.21
C LEU A 397 -4.93 17.80 -17.49
N SER A 398 -4.26 17.37 -18.56
CA SER A 398 -3.06 18.05 -19.08
C SER A 398 -2.87 17.78 -20.57
N SER A 399 -1.88 18.43 -21.19
CA SER A 399 -1.48 18.10 -22.56
C SER A 399 -0.69 16.79 -22.56
N THR A 400 -0.93 15.93 -23.55
CA THR A 400 -0.31 14.60 -23.68
C THR A 400 0.52 14.49 -24.96
N GLY A 401 1.52 13.60 -24.95
CA GLY A 401 2.40 13.37 -26.10
C GLY A 401 1.69 12.99 -27.41
N PRO A 402 0.68 12.10 -27.42
CA PRO A 402 -0.07 11.77 -28.63
C PRO A 402 -0.78 12.98 -29.26
N ILE A 403 -1.34 13.87 -28.43
CA ILE A 403 -1.98 15.11 -28.88
C ILE A 403 -0.93 16.03 -29.52
N LEU A 404 0.23 16.25 -28.87
CA LEU A 404 1.33 17.04 -29.46
C LEU A 404 1.76 16.52 -30.84
N ILE A 405 1.86 15.21 -31.02
CA ILE A 405 2.24 14.60 -32.30
C ILE A 405 1.15 14.85 -33.37
N PHE A 406 -0.13 14.68 -33.01
CA PHE A 406 -1.24 14.98 -33.90
C PHE A 406 -1.23 16.47 -34.32
N GLU A 407 -1.05 17.38 -33.38
CA GLU A 407 -1.01 18.84 -33.61
C GLU A 407 0.14 19.24 -34.55
N LYS A 408 1.32 18.64 -34.37
CA LYS A 408 2.46 18.84 -35.29
C LYS A 408 2.15 18.39 -36.71
N LEU A 409 1.55 17.21 -36.87
CA LEU A 409 1.20 16.67 -38.17
C LEU A 409 0.05 17.43 -38.83
N LEU A 410 -0.91 17.93 -38.04
CA LEU A 410 -1.96 18.82 -38.50
C LEU A 410 -1.37 20.14 -39.02
N PHE A 411 -0.39 20.70 -38.31
CA PHE A 411 0.32 21.91 -38.73
C PHE A 411 1.15 21.69 -40.01
N GLU A 412 1.92 20.59 -40.11
CA GLU A 412 2.66 20.20 -41.32
C GLU A 412 1.71 19.99 -42.52
N PHE A 413 0.57 19.32 -42.32
CA PHE A 413 -0.46 19.15 -43.33
C PHE A 413 -1.06 20.50 -43.77
N SER A 414 -1.34 21.40 -42.82
CA SER A 414 -1.87 22.74 -43.11
C SER A 414 -0.88 23.57 -43.94
N LYS A 415 0.41 23.52 -43.56
CA LYS A 415 1.52 24.22 -44.22
C LYS A 415 1.77 23.71 -45.64
N ASN A 416 1.72 22.40 -45.85
CA ASN A 416 1.90 21.78 -47.18
C ASN A 416 0.74 22.07 -48.14
N ASN A 417 -0.49 22.23 -47.63
CA ASN A 417 -1.70 22.47 -48.44
C ASN A 417 -2.13 23.95 -48.48
N ASN A 418 -1.40 24.87 -47.84
CA ASN A 418 -1.76 26.29 -47.68
C ASN A 418 -3.16 26.52 -47.06
N ILE A 419 -3.55 25.67 -46.11
CA ILE A 419 -4.81 25.77 -45.35
C ILE A 419 -4.54 26.56 -44.06
N ASP A 420 -5.47 27.41 -43.63
CA ASP A 420 -5.36 28.14 -42.36
C ASP A 420 -5.55 27.19 -41.16
N TYR A 421 -4.46 26.93 -40.44
CA TYR A 421 -4.36 25.94 -39.35
C TYR A 421 -5.36 26.15 -38.21
N MET A 422 -5.60 27.40 -37.80
CA MET A 422 -6.48 27.73 -36.68
C MET A 422 -7.96 27.43 -36.99
N GLU A 423 -8.40 27.69 -38.22
CA GLU A 423 -9.75 27.35 -38.67
C GLU A 423 -9.92 25.82 -38.76
N LEU A 424 -8.95 25.12 -39.38
CA LEU A 424 -8.96 23.65 -39.48
C LEU A 424 -9.02 22.99 -38.09
N ARG A 425 -8.22 23.48 -37.14
CA ARG A 425 -8.24 23.09 -35.72
C ARG A 425 -9.64 23.27 -35.11
N LEU A 426 -10.26 24.44 -35.31
CA LEU A 426 -11.59 24.74 -34.76
C LEU A 426 -12.64 23.72 -35.25
N TRP A 427 -12.66 23.42 -36.55
CA TRP A 427 -13.61 22.44 -37.10
C TRP A 427 -13.35 21.00 -36.62
N ILE A 428 -12.08 20.58 -36.48
CA ILE A 428 -11.73 19.29 -35.87
C ILE A 428 -12.23 19.21 -34.42
N GLY A 429 -12.11 20.29 -33.65
CA GLY A 429 -12.60 20.38 -32.27
C GLY A 429 -14.13 20.32 -32.13
N ILE A 430 -14.86 20.95 -33.06
CA ILE A 430 -16.33 20.89 -33.10
C ILE A 430 -16.81 19.48 -33.49
N HIS A 431 -16.22 18.87 -34.52
CA HIS A 431 -16.58 17.52 -34.93
C HIS A 431 -16.23 16.46 -33.87
N SER A 432 -15.09 16.59 -33.19
CA SER A 432 -14.73 15.67 -32.10
C SER A 432 -15.65 15.82 -30.89
N CYS A 433 -16.09 17.04 -30.55
CA CYS A 433 -17.14 17.25 -29.54
C CYS A 433 -18.45 16.53 -29.91
N LEU A 434 -18.91 16.68 -31.16
CA LEU A 434 -20.11 15.98 -31.66
C LEU A 434 -19.95 14.44 -31.60
N GLN A 435 -18.80 13.92 -32.01
CA GLN A 435 -18.51 12.49 -31.95
C GLN A 435 -18.41 11.96 -30.49
N CYS A 436 -17.82 12.73 -29.57
CA CYS A 436 -17.83 12.43 -28.14
C CYS A 436 -19.25 12.36 -27.57
N PHE A 437 -20.15 13.28 -27.96
CA PHE A 437 -21.55 13.21 -27.55
C PHE A 437 -22.28 11.99 -28.12
N ILE A 438 -21.98 11.57 -29.36
CA ILE A 438 -22.50 10.32 -29.93
C ILE A 438 -22.01 9.12 -29.11
N LEU A 439 -20.73 9.06 -28.74
CA LEU A 439 -20.18 7.99 -27.90
C LEU A 439 -20.82 7.94 -26.50
N VAL A 440 -21.05 9.10 -25.87
CA VAL A 440 -21.76 9.19 -24.58
C VAL A 440 -23.23 8.77 -24.70
N ALA A 441 -23.92 9.18 -25.78
CA ALA A 441 -25.32 8.85 -26.00
C ALA A 441 -25.58 7.38 -26.37
N THR A 442 -24.56 6.69 -26.90
CA THR A 442 -24.61 5.26 -27.27
C THR A 442 -24.10 4.31 -26.17
N ASP A 443 -23.87 4.81 -24.94
CA ASP A 443 -23.27 4.06 -23.82
C ASP A 443 -21.94 3.37 -24.22
N ALA A 444 -21.11 4.00 -25.08
CA ALA A 444 -19.89 3.39 -25.63
C ALA A 444 -18.84 3.02 -24.57
N SER A 445 -18.94 3.58 -23.35
CA SER A 445 -18.14 3.18 -22.19
C SER A 445 -18.30 1.69 -21.82
N TYR A 446 -19.34 0.99 -22.32
CA TYR A 446 -19.43 -0.47 -22.20
C TYR A 446 -18.20 -1.20 -22.75
N ILE A 447 -17.51 -0.67 -23.76
CA ILE A 447 -16.28 -1.26 -24.33
C ILE A 447 -15.20 -1.48 -23.26
N ILE A 448 -15.20 -0.65 -22.21
CA ILE A 448 -14.27 -0.72 -21.08
C ILE A 448 -14.37 -2.06 -20.33
N LYS A 449 -15.54 -2.73 -20.35
CA LYS A 449 -15.72 -4.09 -19.77
C LYS A 449 -14.68 -5.10 -20.27
N TYR A 450 -14.22 -4.95 -21.51
CA TYR A 450 -13.28 -5.88 -22.14
C TYR A 450 -11.82 -5.56 -21.81
N MET A 451 -11.53 -4.42 -21.16
CA MET A 451 -10.20 -4.10 -20.65
C MET A 451 -9.94 -4.94 -19.39
N THR A 452 -8.98 -5.85 -19.48
CA THR A 452 -8.56 -6.71 -18.36
C THR A 452 -7.35 -6.14 -17.63
N ARG A 453 -7.05 -6.68 -16.45
CA ARG A 453 -5.86 -6.33 -15.67
C ARG A 453 -4.57 -6.39 -16.50
N PHE A 454 -4.41 -7.40 -17.35
CA PHE A 454 -3.31 -7.52 -18.32
C PHE A 454 -3.09 -6.24 -19.14
N THR A 455 -4.16 -5.72 -19.75
CA THR A 455 -4.13 -4.54 -20.63
C THR A 455 -3.91 -3.25 -19.83
N GLU A 456 -4.53 -3.13 -18.65
CA GLU A 456 -4.37 -1.98 -17.75
C GLU A 456 -2.92 -1.87 -17.24
N GLU A 457 -2.37 -2.95 -16.67
CA GLU A 457 -1.02 -2.98 -16.12
C GLU A 457 0.05 -2.81 -17.21
N GLY A 458 -0.17 -3.40 -18.40
CA GLY A 458 0.71 -3.22 -19.55
C GLY A 458 0.78 -1.76 -20.02
N PHE A 459 -0.38 -1.09 -20.12
CA PHE A 459 -0.44 0.34 -20.50
C PHE A 459 0.14 1.26 -19.42
N SER A 460 -0.20 1.04 -18.16
CA SER A 460 0.34 1.81 -17.03
C SER A 460 1.87 1.71 -16.94
N SER A 461 2.41 0.49 -17.14
CA SER A 461 3.84 0.25 -17.21
C SER A 461 4.49 0.91 -18.43
N LEU A 462 3.84 0.88 -19.59
CA LEU A 462 4.33 1.55 -20.80
C LEU A 462 4.48 3.06 -20.61
N ILE A 463 3.47 3.74 -20.05
CA ILE A 463 3.55 5.18 -19.80
C ILE A 463 4.63 5.49 -18.77
N SER A 464 4.76 4.68 -17.72
CA SER A 464 5.82 4.84 -16.71
C SER A 464 7.22 4.76 -17.34
N PHE A 465 7.46 3.78 -18.23
CA PHE A 465 8.72 3.70 -18.99
C PHE A 465 8.91 4.85 -19.98
N ILE A 466 7.84 5.34 -20.62
CA ILE A 466 7.91 6.53 -21.49
C ILE A 466 8.40 7.74 -20.68
N PHE A 467 7.80 8.01 -19.50
CA PHE A 467 8.20 9.11 -18.62
C PHE A 467 9.64 9.00 -18.12
N ILE A 468 10.06 7.81 -17.68
CA ILE A 468 11.46 7.56 -17.27
C ILE A 468 12.42 7.85 -18.44
N SER A 469 12.10 7.36 -19.65
CA SER A 469 12.94 7.59 -20.82
C SER A 469 12.96 9.06 -21.27
N ASP A 470 11.87 9.80 -21.09
CA ASP A 470 11.76 11.20 -21.48
C ASP A 470 12.58 12.10 -20.53
N ALA A 471 12.51 11.85 -19.22
CA ALA A 471 13.37 12.52 -18.24
C ALA A 471 14.87 12.30 -18.54
N ILE A 472 15.26 11.06 -18.87
CA ILE A 472 16.64 10.74 -19.27
C ILE A 472 17.00 11.39 -20.61
N LYS A 473 16.11 11.38 -21.62
CA LYS A 473 16.35 12.02 -22.92
C LYS A 473 16.52 13.54 -22.80
N LYS A 474 15.70 14.20 -21.97
CA LYS A 474 15.82 15.64 -21.67
C LYS A 474 17.15 15.97 -20.99
N MET A 475 17.59 15.14 -20.05
CA MET A 475 18.92 15.26 -19.44
C MET A 475 20.05 15.07 -20.46
N VAL A 476 20.02 14.01 -21.28
CA VAL A 476 21.00 13.79 -22.37
C VAL A 476 20.97 14.91 -23.41
N GLY A 477 19.81 15.52 -23.66
CA GLY A 477 19.67 16.72 -24.49
C GLY A 477 20.43 17.91 -23.92
N ALA A 478 20.36 18.15 -22.61
CA ALA A 478 21.15 19.19 -21.94
C ALA A 478 22.67 18.94 -22.07
N PHE A 479 23.13 17.69 -21.96
CA PHE A 479 24.54 17.34 -22.21
C PHE A 479 25.00 17.56 -23.67
N LYS A 480 24.10 17.44 -24.65
CA LYS A 480 24.40 17.75 -26.06
C LYS A 480 24.43 19.25 -26.33
N TYR A 481 23.57 20.01 -25.65
CA TYR A 481 23.50 21.47 -25.79
C TYR A 481 24.65 22.17 -25.06
N TYR A 482 25.07 21.63 -23.91
CA TYR A 482 26.23 22.08 -23.15
C TYR A 482 27.29 20.97 -23.10
N PRO A 483 28.10 20.79 -24.17
CA PRO A 483 29.12 19.74 -24.21
C PRO A 483 30.21 19.98 -23.17
N ILE A 484 30.77 18.88 -22.63
CA ILE A 484 31.93 18.93 -21.74
C ILE A 484 33.21 18.92 -22.60
N ASN A 485 34.11 19.87 -22.38
CA ASN A 485 35.43 19.87 -23.01
C ASN A 485 36.37 18.89 -22.28
N THR A 486 36.66 17.74 -22.91
CA THR A 486 37.58 16.72 -22.36
C THR A 486 39.05 17.09 -22.49
N ASP A 487 39.40 18.04 -23.35
CA ASP A 487 40.78 18.38 -23.71
C ASP A 487 41.34 19.53 -22.84
N PHE A 488 40.63 19.88 -21.76
CA PHE A 488 40.99 20.95 -20.85
C PHE A 488 42.28 20.61 -20.09
N LYS A 489 43.35 21.36 -20.39
CA LYS A 489 44.62 21.31 -19.66
C LYS A 489 44.73 22.55 -18.76
N PRO A 490 45.00 22.40 -17.45
CA PRO A 490 45.04 23.52 -16.51
C PRO A 490 46.16 24.53 -16.81
N ASP A 491 47.20 24.14 -17.55
CA ASP A 491 48.34 25.00 -17.89
C ASP A 491 48.05 26.02 -19.01
N TYR A 492 46.91 25.90 -19.70
CA TYR A 492 46.58 26.70 -20.91
C TYR A 492 45.34 27.61 -20.74
N VAL A 493 44.95 27.94 -19.51
CA VAL A 493 43.73 28.72 -19.20
C VAL A 493 43.63 30.03 -20.00
N THR A 494 44.74 30.72 -20.23
CA THR A 494 44.79 31.98 -20.99
C THR A 494 44.53 31.81 -22.49
N THR A 495 44.71 30.61 -23.06
CA THR A 495 44.47 30.31 -24.48
C THR A 495 43.01 29.97 -24.79
N TYR A 496 42.17 29.82 -23.76
CA TYR A 496 40.78 29.40 -23.85
C TYR A 496 39.78 30.57 -23.72
N LYS A 497 40.14 31.79 -24.16
CA LYS A 497 39.22 32.93 -24.22
C LYS A 497 38.25 32.80 -25.42
N CYS A 498 37.06 33.36 -25.29
CA CYS A 498 36.16 33.65 -26.42
C CYS A 498 36.22 35.16 -26.66
N GLU A 499 36.52 35.58 -27.89
CA GLU A 499 36.68 36.99 -28.24
C GLU A 499 35.63 37.40 -29.29
N CYS A 500 35.07 38.60 -29.10
CA CYS A 500 34.16 39.22 -30.06
C CYS A 500 34.97 40.09 -31.03
N LEU A 501 35.03 39.71 -32.31
CA LEU A 501 35.46 40.62 -33.35
C LEU A 501 34.28 41.44 -33.86
N ALA A 502 34.44 42.76 -33.88
CA ALA A 502 33.55 43.66 -34.60
C ALA A 502 33.54 43.32 -36.12
N PRO A 503 32.43 43.56 -36.84
CA PRO A 503 32.39 43.35 -38.29
C PRO A 503 33.35 44.29 -39.03
N ASP A 504 33.91 43.82 -40.15
CA ASP A 504 34.83 44.60 -40.97
C ASP A 504 34.16 45.90 -41.49
N PRO A 505 34.89 47.03 -41.51
CA PRO A 505 34.31 48.35 -41.84
C PRO A 505 33.87 48.53 -43.30
N SER A 506 33.93 47.48 -44.13
CA SER A 506 33.51 47.49 -45.54
C SER A 506 32.03 47.13 -45.78
N GLU A 507 31.31 46.56 -44.81
CA GLU A 507 29.90 46.14 -44.98
C GLU A 507 28.89 46.93 -44.12
N PHE A 508 29.24 48.15 -43.71
CA PHE A 508 28.36 48.99 -42.88
C PHE A 508 27.27 49.69 -43.71
N THR A 509 26.19 48.98 -44.07
CA THR A 509 24.94 49.64 -44.54
C THR A 509 24.13 50.19 -43.36
N PRO A 510 23.95 51.52 -43.22
CA PRO A 510 23.24 52.10 -42.09
C PRO A 510 21.71 51.93 -42.22
N CYS A 511 21.17 50.88 -41.61
CA CYS A 511 19.73 50.69 -41.47
C CYS A 511 19.12 51.52 -40.31
N ALA A 512 19.21 52.85 -40.41
CA ALA A 512 18.45 53.76 -39.58
C ALA A 512 18.08 55.05 -40.34
N LYS A 513 16.83 55.17 -40.77
CA LYS A 513 16.24 56.47 -41.13
C LYS A 513 15.89 57.19 -39.82
N GLY A 514 16.74 58.13 -39.41
CA GLY A 514 16.52 58.95 -38.22
C GLY A 514 17.78 59.72 -37.90
N SER A 515 17.72 61.04 -38.05
CA SER A 515 18.80 61.95 -37.67
C SER A 515 19.06 61.89 -36.17
N ASP A 516 20.30 61.62 -35.77
CA ASP A 516 21.07 62.56 -34.96
C ASP A 516 22.57 62.22 -35.01
N TYR A 517 23.40 63.25 -35.23
CA TYR A 517 24.85 63.11 -35.30
C TYR A 517 25.45 63.01 -33.90
N TYR A 518 25.81 61.79 -33.50
CA TYR A 518 26.90 61.58 -32.55
C TYR A 518 27.95 60.66 -33.17
N SER A 519 29.15 61.21 -33.39
CA SER A 519 30.34 60.44 -33.75
C SER A 519 30.78 59.59 -32.56
N LEU A 520 30.11 58.46 -32.36
CA LEU A 520 30.45 57.48 -31.34
C LEU A 520 31.79 56.85 -31.72
N ASN A 521 32.84 57.24 -30.98
CA ASN A 521 34.20 56.81 -31.22
C ASN A 521 34.30 55.30 -30.95
N LEU A 522 34.31 54.48 -32.00
CA LEU A 522 34.22 53.02 -31.91
C LEU A 522 35.39 52.37 -31.13
N LYS A 523 36.46 53.14 -30.84
CA LYS A 523 37.59 52.75 -30.00
C LYS A 523 37.33 52.84 -28.48
N GLN A 524 36.17 53.32 -28.05
CA GLN A 524 35.87 53.54 -26.63
C GLN A 524 34.68 52.72 -26.11
N LEU A 525 34.11 51.86 -26.96
CA LEU A 525 33.32 50.72 -26.52
C LEU A 525 34.26 49.50 -26.49
N ASN A 526 34.66 49.04 -25.31
CA ASN A 526 35.42 47.80 -25.16
C ASN A 526 34.49 46.60 -25.47
N LEU A 527 34.27 46.34 -26.75
CA LEU A 527 33.51 45.18 -27.23
C LEU A 527 34.22 43.84 -26.91
N GLU A 528 35.48 43.89 -26.48
CA GLU A 528 36.31 42.77 -26.04
C GLU A 528 35.89 42.15 -24.69
N ASP A 529 35.12 42.88 -23.87
CA ASP A 529 34.62 42.43 -22.55
C ASP A 529 33.08 42.37 -22.45
N GLY A 530 32.37 42.60 -23.58
CA GLY A 530 30.92 42.51 -23.64
C GLY A 530 30.40 41.06 -23.57
N PRO A 531 29.21 40.80 -23.00
CA PRO A 531 28.63 39.46 -23.02
C PRO A 531 28.38 38.98 -24.46
N GLU A 532 28.58 37.69 -24.72
CA GLU A 532 28.48 37.05 -26.06
C GLU A 532 27.18 37.41 -26.83
N SER A 533 26.09 37.65 -26.10
CA SER A 533 24.78 38.06 -26.64
C SER A 533 24.70 39.50 -27.14
N GLU A 534 25.57 40.40 -26.69
CA GLU A 534 25.67 41.78 -27.19
C GLU A 534 26.55 41.84 -28.44
N CYS A 535 27.63 41.06 -28.49
CA CYS A 535 28.46 40.87 -29.68
C CYS A 535 27.61 40.56 -30.93
N LEU A 536 26.77 39.51 -30.83
CA LEU A 536 25.88 39.07 -31.91
C LEU A 536 24.80 40.10 -32.28
N LYS A 537 24.34 40.93 -31.33
CA LYS A 537 23.36 42.00 -31.59
C LYS A 537 23.93 43.15 -32.42
N TYR A 538 25.22 43.42 -32.30
CA TYR A 538 25.92 44.46 -33.06
C TYR A 538 26.64 43.91 -34.31
N GLY A 539 26.33 42.68 -34.73
CA GLY A 539 26.89 42.06 -35.94
C GLY A 539 28.33 41.55 -35.79
N GLY A 540 28.85 41.44 -34.57
CA GLY A 540 30.17 40.87 -34.31
C GLY A 540 30.20 39.34 -34.43
N SER A 541 31.38 38.80 -34.72
CA SER A 541 31.64 37.36 -34.82
C SER A 541 32.44 36.84 -33.63
N LEU A 542 32.03 35.69 -33.09
CA LEU A 542 32.67 35.06 -31.94
C LEU A 542 33.77 34.10 -32.41
N LEU A 543 35.02 34.38 -32.04
CA LEU A 543 36.18 33.54 -32.34
C LEU A 543 36.79 32.96 -31.05
N GLY A 544 37.07 31.66 -31.09
CA GLY A 544 37.68 30.91 -29.99
C GLY A 544 37.15 29.49 -29.90
N LYS A 545 38.02 28.53 -29.55
CA LYS A 545 37.60 27.14 -29.34
C LYS A 545 36.62 27.00 -28.16
N SER A 546 36.68 27.93 -27.20
CA SER A 546 35.85 27.94 -26.00
C SER A 546 34.44 28.50 -26.18
N CYS A 547 34.17 29.29 -27.23
CA CYS A 547 32.86 29.94 -27.44
C CYS A 547 31.66 28.97 -27.56
N LYS A 548 31.91 27.66 -27.70
CA LYS A 548 30.90 26.59 -27.75
C LYS A 548 30.74 25.82 -26.44
N PHE A 549 31.56 26.10 -25.42
CA PHE A 549 31.65 25.32 -24.19
C PHE A 549 31.40 26.23 -22.97
N VAL A 550 30.25 26.07 -22.34
CA VAL A 550 30.00 26.66 -21.01
C VAL A 550 30.51 25.68 -19.95
N PRO A 551 31.56 26.00 -19.18
CA PRO A 551 32.13 25.07 -18.21
C PRO A 551 31.14 24.70 -17.09
N ASP A 552 31.33 23.50 -16.54
CA ASP A 552 30.63 22.91 -15.38
C ASP A 552 29.10 22.78 -15.43
N LEU A 553 28.42 23.37 -16.40
CA LEU A 553 26.97 23.47 -16.45
C LEU A 553 26.27 22.11 -16.63
N ALA A 554 26.85 21.23 -17.43
CA ALA A 554 26.36 19.88 -17.64
C ALA A 554 26.53 19.00 -16.37
N LEU A 555 27.67 19.13 -15.69
CA LEU A 555 27.93 18.42 -14.44
C LEU A 555 26.99 18.92 -13.33
N MET A 556 26.79 20.24 -13.20
CA MET A 556 25.82 20.81 -12.27
C MET A 556 24.40 20.30 -12.57
N SER A 557 23.99 20.30 -13.84
CA SER A 557 22.67 19.79 -14.25
C SER A 557 22.46 18.33 -13.86
N PHE A 558 23.49 17.49 -14.02
CA PHE A 558 23.47 16.09 -13.60
C PHE A 558 23.36 15.92 -12.08
N ILE A 559 24.12 16.71 -11.31
CA ILE A 559 24.08 16.73 -9.84
C ILE A 559 22.69 17.15 -9.35
N LEU A 560 22.12 18.22 -9.90
CA LEU A 560 20.76 18.69 -9.56
C LEU A 560 19.69 17.62 -9.86
N PHE A 561 19.80 16.93 -10.99
CA PHE A 561 18.86 15.89 -11.42
C PHE A 561 18.91 14.64 -10.54
N PHE A 562 20.07 13.99 -10.42
CA PHE A 562 20.21 12.78 -9.59
C PHE A 562 20.10 13.08 -8.10
N GLY A 563 20.55 14.26 -7.65
CA GLY A 563 20.39 14.74 -6.29
C GLY A 563 18.91 14.87 -5.91
N THR A 564 18.10 15.55 -6.73
CA THR A 564 16.66 15.74 -6.48
C THR A 564 15.93 14.40 -6.44
N TYR A 565 16.21 13.50 -7.39
CA TYR A 565 15.65 12.14 -7.40
C TYR A 565 16.02 11.37 -6.13
N SER A 566 17.32 11.31 -5.79
CA SER A 566 17.84 10.58 -4.63
C SER A 566 17.26 11.09 -3.31
N MET A 567 17.28 12.40 -3.09
CA MET A 567 16.70 13.05 -1.91
C MET A 567 15.20 12.77 -1.77
N THR A 568 14.45 12.80 -2.88
CA THR A 568 13.02 12.50 -2.85
C THR A 568 12.75 11.04 -2.45
N VAL A 569 13.53 10.10 -2.99
CA VAL A 569 13.44 8.68 -2.62
C VAL A 569 13.83 8.44 -1.16
N THR A 570 14.86 9.11 -0.63
CA THR A 570 15.26 8.97 0.79
C THR A 570 14.23 9.59 1.73
N LEU A 571 13.70 10.78 1.43
CA LEU A 571 12.64 11.43 2.23
C LEU A 571 11.31 10.68 2.17
N LYS A 572 11.00 9.95 1.09
CA LYS A 572 9.86 9.01 1.08
C LYS A 572 10.14 7.74 1.89
N LYS A 573 11.32 7.13 1.77
CA LYS A 573 11.72 5.97 2.60
C LYS A 573 11.80 6.31 4.09
N PHE A 574 12.07 7.57 4.43
CA PHE A 574 12.03 8.10 5.80
C PHE A 574 10.69 7.85 6.50
N LYS A 575 9.57 7.71 5.76
CA LYS A 575 8.26 7.30 6.29
C LYS A 575 8.31 6.00 7.12
N PHE A 576 9.22 5.08 6.79
CA PHE A 576 9.40 3.81 7.49
C PHE A 576 10.55 3.83 8.51
N SER A 577 11.25 4.95 8.63
CA SER A 577 12.34 5.15 9.60
C SER A 577 11.85 5.08 11.05
N ARG A 578 12.74 4.66 11.95
CA ARG A 578 12.48 4.54 13.40
C ARG A 578 13.03 5.70 14.23
N TYR A 579 13.79 6.62 13.62
CA TYR A 579 14.54 7.65 14.35
C TYR A 579 13.72 8.88 14.79
N PHE A 580 12.49 9.07 14.31
CA PHE A 580 11.71 10.29 14.51
C PHE A 580 10.25 10.01 14.92
N PRO A 581 9.58 10.94 15.64
CA PRO A 581 8.20 10.77 16.06
C PRO A 581 7.24 10.70 14.86
N THR A 582 6.16 9.91 15.01
CA THR A 582 5.23 9.56 13.91
C THR A 582 4.65 10.76 13.17
N LYS A 583 4.26 11.82 13.89
CA LYS A 583 3.73 13.06 13.30
C LYS A 583 4.75 13.76 12.40
N LEU A 584 5.98 13.96 12.88
CA LEU A 584 7.05 14.60 12.12
C LEU A 584 7.48 13.74 10.92
N ARG A 585 7.56 12.42 11.11
CA ARG A 585 7.88 11.44 10.07
C ARG A 585 6.85 11.45 8.93
N LYS A 586 5.55 11.55 9.26
CA LYS A 586 4.46 11.70 8.30
C LYS A 586 4.58 13.02 7.54
N LEU A 587 4.73 14.15 8.25
CA LEU A 587 4.90 15.47 7.65
C LEU A 587 6.10 15.53 6.68
N ILE A 588 7.29 15.06 7.08
CA ILE A 588 8.49 15.06 6.20
C ILE A 588 8.29 14.13 4.99
N SER A 589 7.64 12.97 5.16
CA SER A 589 7.28 12.07 4.06
C SER A 589 6.33 12.73 3.06
N ASP A 590 5.34 13.47 3.55
CA ASP A 590 4.30 14.06 2.71
C ASP A 590 4.88 15.25 1.92
N PHE A 591 5.60 16.16 2.57
CA PHE A 591 6.27 17.31 1.96
C PHE A 591 7.61 16.99 1.24
N SER A 592 8.04 15.72 1.23
CA SER A 592 9.34 15.26 0.70
C SER A 592 9.71 15.84 -0.67
N ILE A 593 8.79 15.86 -1.63
CA ILE A 593 9.04 16.33 -3.00
C ILE A 593 9.27 17.84 -3.03
N PHE A 594 8.43 18.61 -2.32
CA PHE A 594 8.58 20.06 -2.20
C PHE A 594 9.90 20.43 -1.50
N MET A 595 10.23 19.75 -0.40
CA MET A 595 11.50 19.95 0.32
C MET A 595 12.73 19.64 -0.54
N SER A 596 12.70 18.58 -1.35
CA SER A 596 13.77 18.29 -2.31
C SER A 596 13.95 19.43 -3.32
N ILE A 597 12.86 19.92 -3.93
CA ILE A 597 12.91 21.02 -4.91
C ILE A 597 13.51 22.28 -4.25
N MET A 598 13.01 22.68 -3.08
CA MET A 598 13.54 23.86 -2.36
C MET A 598 15.01 23.71 -1.98
N THR A 599 15.46 22.51 -1.60
CA THR A 599 16.87 22.24 -1.26
C THR A 599 17.78 22.41 -2.49
N PHE A 600 17.42 21.83 -3.64
CA PHE A 600 18.26 21.91 -4.85
C PHE A 600 18.14 23.25 -5.59
N VAL A 601 17.01 23.96 -5.46
CA VAL A 601 16.90 25.38 -5.87
C VAL A 601 17.80 26.27 -5.01
N GLY A 602 17.83 26.05 -3.69
CA GLY A 602 18.75 26.77 -2.79
C GLY A 602 20.22 26.47 -3.09
N LEU A 603 20.55 25.23 -3.44
CA LEU A 603 21.90 24.82 -3.87
C LEU A 603 22.29 25.47 -5.21
N ASP A 604 21.39 25.55 -6.19
CA ASP A 604 21.63 26.27 -7.44
C ASP A 604 21.91 27.76 -7.20
N MET A 605 21.13 28.40 -6.33
CA MET A 605 21.37 29.80 -5.95
C MET A 605 22.70 30.01 -5.21
N LEU A 606 23.10 29.08 -4.35
CA LEU A 606 24.38 29.13 -3.63
C LEU A 606 25.59 28.97 -4.58
N MET A 607 25.46 28.13 -5.61
CA MET A 607 26.51 27.88 -6.62
C MET A 607 26.61 29.01 -7.65
N GLY A 608 25.56 29.81 -7.85
CA GLY A 608 25.56 31.00 -8.71
C GLY A 608 25.66 30.75 -10.22
N LEU A 609 25.59 29.48 -10.67
CA LEU A 609 25.76 29.12 -12.09
C LEU A 609 24.53 29.47 -12.93
N LYS A 610 24.75 29.77 -14.23
CA LYS A 610 23.71 30.10 -15.22
C LYS A 610 22.97 28.86 -15.73
N THR A 611 22.45 28.03 -14.82
CA THR A 611 21.71 26.79 -15.18
C THR A 611 20.47 27.09 -16.03
N PRO A 612 20.02 26.13 -16.87
CA PRO A 612 18.83 26.30 -17.69
C PRO A 612 17.59 26.43 -16.79
N LYS A 613 17.13 27.66 -16.62
CA LYS A 613 16.01 28.05 -15.75
C LYS A 613 14.68 28.08 -16.49
N LEU A 614 13.60 28.00 -15.72
CA LEU A 614 12.23 27.98 -16.23
C LEU A 614 11.90 29.33 -16.92
N ILE A 615 11.79 29.32 -18.25
CA ILE A 615 11.42 30.50 -19.04
C ILE A 615 9.90 30.65 -18.98
N VAL A 616 9.41 31.49 -18.06
CA VAL A 616 8.00 31.84 -17.95
C VAL A 616 7.75 33.19 -18.65
N PRO A 617 6.84 33.27 -19.63
CA PRO A 617 6.41 34.55 -20.21
C PRO A 617 5.78 35.47 -19.15
N THR A 618 6.20 36.73 -19.14
CA THR A 618 5.79 37.73 -18.13
C THR A 618 4.63 38.61 -18.56
N GLU A 619 4.22 38.56 -19.82
CA GLU A 619 3.11 39.36 -20.36
C GLU A 619 1.93 38.46 -20.79
N PHE A 620 0.72 38.84 -20.40
CA PHE A 620 -0.50 38.16 -20.83
C PHE A 620 -0.89 38.57 -22.26
N LYS A 621 -0.19 38.00 -23.25
CA LYS A 621 -0.44 38.20 -24.69
C LYS A 621 -0.37 36.87 -25.43
N PRO A 622 -1.14 36.68 -26.53
CA PRO A 622 -0.96 35.56 -27.44
C PRO A 622 0.48 35.52 -27.98
N THR A 623 1.01 34.32 -28.20
CA THR A 623 2.43 34.11 -28.51
C THR A 623 2.87 34.80 -29.82
N ARG A 624 1.95 35.03 -30.77
CA ARG A 624 2.21 35.76 -32.02
C ARG A 624 1.53 37.14 -32.03
N PRO A 625 2.26 38.25 -32.28
CA PRO A 625 1.66 39.57 -32.45
C PRO A 625 0.78 39.59 -33.71
N GLY A 626 -0.51 39.91 -33.53
CA GLY A 626 -1.54 39.90 -34.58
C GLY A 626 -2.61 38.82 -34.44
N ARG A 627 -2.49 37.90 -33.46
CA ARG A 627 -3.52 36.90 -33.14
C ARG A 627 -4.46 37.39 -32.02
N GLY A 628 -5.77 37.13 -32.16
CA GLY A 628 -6.77 37.30 -31.09
C GLY A 628 -7.02 36.01 -30.29
N TRP A 629 -7.61 36.14 -29.10
CA TRP A 629 -7.97 35.00 -28.22
C TRP A 629 -9.15 34.16 -28.71
N ILE A 630 -9.96 34.65 -29.66
CA ILE A 630 -11.09 33.92 -30.24
C ILE A 630 -10.77 33.66 -31.71
N VAL A 631 -10.94 32.41 -32.14
CA VAL A 631 -10.80 32.00 -33.55
C VAL A 631 -12.15 32.17 -34.24
N MET A 632 -12.17 32.84 -35.40
CA MET A 632 -13.40 32.96 -36.20
C MET A 632 -13.67 31.62 -36.93
N PRO A 633 -14.92 31.10 -36.92
CA PRO A 633 -15.23 29.79 -37.51
C PRO A 633 -15.29 29.80 -39.05
N PHE A 634 -15.46 30.98 -39.65
CA PHE A 634 -15.48 31.19 -41.09
C PHE A 634 -14.42 32.22 -41.45
N GLY A 635 -13.50 31.86 -42.34
CA GLY A 635 -12.47 32.75 -42.84
C GLY A 635 -12.08 32.39 -44.27
N LYS A 636 -10.82 31.96 -44.48
CA LYS A 636 -10.27 31.80 -45.84
C LYS A 636 -10.36 30.39 -46.41
N ASN A 637 -10.59 29.38 -45.57
CA ASN A 637 -10.57 28.00 -46.06
C ASN A 637 -11.78 27.64 -46.93
N PRO A 638 -11.59 26.79 -47.96
CA PRO A 638 -12.67 26.34 -48.82
C PRO A 638 -13.60 25.37 -48.08
N TRP A 639 -14.90 25.46 -48.36
CA TRP A 639 -15.96 24.77 -47.60
C TRP A 639 -15.80 23.25 -47.46
N TRP A 640 -15.16 22.58 -48.42
CA TRP A 640 -14.93 21.14 -48.39
C TRP A 640 -14.00 20.71 -47.24
N VAL A 641 -13.12 21.60 -46.77
CA VAL A 641 -12.22 21.34 -45.63
C VAL A 641 -13.04 21.13 -44.35
N TYR A 642 -14.16 21.85 -44.18
CA TYR A 642 -15.03 21.71 -43.02
C TYR A 642 -15.68 20.32 -42.97
N LEU A 643 -16.01 19.72 -44.12
CA LEU A 643 -16.51 18.35 -44.20
C LEU A 643 -15.38 17.32 -44.06
N ALA A 644 -14.25 17.53 -44.74
CA ALA A 644 -13.08 16.64 -44.69
C ALA A 644 -12.46 16.53 -43.28
N SER A 645 -12.55 17.59 -42.48
CA SER A 645 -12.06 17.64 -41.10
C SER A 645 -12.72 16.63 -40.15
N PHE A 646 -13.86 16.03 -40.55
CA PHE A 646 -14.49 14.92 -39.82
C PHE A 646 -13.60 13.68 -39.69
N VAL A 647 -12.72 13.41 -40.66
CA VAL A 647 -11.81 12.24 -40.64
C VAL A 647 -10.67 12.41 -39.63
N PRO A 648 -9.89 13.53 -39.62
CA PRO A 648 -8.98 13.83 -38.53
C PRO A 648 -9.67 13.90 -37.15
N ALA A 649 -10.89 14.45 -37.08
CA ALA A 649 -11.66 14.50 -35.84
C ALA A 649 -11.98 13.10 -35.29
N LEU A 650 -12.35 12.13 -36.14
CA LEU A 650 -12.61 10.75 -35.73
C LEU A 650 -11.38 10.11 -35.07
N LEU A 651 -10.19 10.36 -35.61
CA LEU A 651 -8.94 9.87 -35.05
C LEU A 651 -8.61 10.55 -33.70
N VAL A 652 -8.85 11.86 -33.57
CA VAL A 652 -8.70 12.61 -32.31
C VAL A 652 -9.70 12.12 -31.25
N THR A 653 -10.95 11.87 -31.62
CA THR A 653 -11.97 11.31 -30.71
C THR A 653 -11.57 9.93 -30.19
N ILE A 654 -11.02 9.06 -31.03
CA ILE A 654 -10.52 7.73 -30.60
C ILE A 654 -9.34 7.87 -29.63
N LEU A 655 -8.40 8.80 -29.89
CA LEU A 655 -7.30 9.14 -28.97
C LEU A 655 -7.83 9.59 -27.60
N ILE A 656 -8.73 10.58 -27.58
CA ILE A 656 -9.33 11.13 -26.35
C ILE A 656 -10.10 10.06 -25.59
N PHE A 657 -10.94 9.27 -26.28
CA PHE A 657 -11.76 8.23 -25.67
C PHE A 657 -10.89 7.20 -24.94
N MET A 658 -9.83 6.71 -25.59
CA MET A 658 -8.95 5.71 -24.98
C MET A 658 -8.12 6.29 -23.83
N ASP A 659 -7.46 7.44 -24.00
CA ASP A 659 -6.66 8.05 -22.93
C ASP A 659 -7.53 8.42 -21.71
N GLN A 660 -8.74 8.97 -21.92
CA GLN A 660 -9.65 9.32 -20.84
C GLN A 660 -10.18 8.09 -20.10
N GLN A 661 -10.68 7.08 -20.83
CA GLN A 661 -11.30 5.92 -20.20
C GLN A 661 -10.28 5.01 -19.52
N ILE A 662 -9.08 4.81 -20.10
CA ILE A 662 -8.02 4.05 -19.43
C ILE A 662 -7.54 4.78 -18.17
N SER A 663 -7.40 6.11 -18.22
CA SER A 663 -7.08 6.90 -17.02
C SER A 663 -8.13 6.74 -15.93
N ALA A 664 -9.41 6.80 -16.29
CA ALA A 664 -10.51 6.61 -15.35
C ALA A 664 -10.50 5.21 -14.71
N VAL A 665 -10.26 4.14 -15.47
CA VAL A 665 -10.15 2.77 -14.92
C VAL A 665 -8.98 2.65 -13.93
N ILE A 666 -7.79 3.11 -14.30
CA ILE A 666 -6.59 3.02 -13.43
C ILE A 666 -6.81 3.78 -12.11
N VAL A 667 -7.45 4.96 -12.19
CA VAL A 667 -7.82 5.77 -11.03
C VAL A 667 -8.86 5.04 -10.16
N ASN A 668 -9.89 4.46 -10.79
CA ASN A 668 -11.01 3.79 -10.13
C ASN A 668 -10.74 2.34 -9.69
N ARG A 669 -9.49 1.86 -9.81
CA ARG A 669 -9.06 0.53 -9.39
C ARG A 669 -9.47 0.24 -7.95
N LYS A 670 -10.17 -0.89 -7.72
CA LYS A 670 -10.71 -1.30 -6.40
C LYS A 670 -9.68 -1.30 -5.27
N GLU A 671 -8.41 -1.55 -5.60
CA GLU A 671 -7.29 -1.52 -4.65
C GLU A 671 -7.08 -0.15 -3.98
N ASN A 672 -7.53 0.95 -4.61
CA ASN A 672 -7.53 2.29 -4.00
C ASN A 672 -8.62 2.47 -2.94
N LYS A 673 -9.55 1.51 -2.78
CA LYS A 673 -10.65 1.50 -1.80
C LYS A 673 -11.46 2.80 -1.78
N LEU A 674 -11.74 3.32 -2.97
CA LEU A 674 -12.62 4.46 -3.20
C LEU A 674 -14.05 4.14 -2.74
N LYS A 675 -14.73 5.13 -2.15
CA LYS A 675 -16.06 4.96 -1.54
C LYS A 675 -17.17 5.60 -2.37
N LYS A 676 -16.85 6.65 -3.13
CA LYS A 676 -17.81 7.43 -3.93
C LYS A 676 -17.78 6.94 -5.38
N GLY A 677 -18.60 5.92 -5.68
CA GLY A 677 -18.69 5.21 -6.99
C GLY A 677 -18.65 6.13 -8.22
N CYS A 678 -18.13 5.63 -9.34
CA CYS A 678 -17.45 6.43 -10.38
C CYS A 678 -18.36 7.00 -11.52
N GLY A 679 -17.82 7.74 -12.50
CA GLY A 679 -18.66 8.39 -13.53
C GLY A 679 -18.01 8.55 -14.91
N TYR A 680 -17.89 7.44 -15.65
CA TYR A 680 -17.19 7.37 -16.94
C TYR A 680 -17.85 8.18 -18.07
N HIS A 681 -19.19 8.26 -18.10
CA HIS A 681 -19.91 9.00 -19.13
C HIS A 681 -19.86 10.50 -18.86
N LEU A 682 -19.96 10.88 -17.57
CA LEU A 682 -19.88 12.27 -17.13
C LEU A 682 -18.49 12.87 -17.39
N ASP A 683 -17.42 12.10 -17.17
CA ASP A 683 -16.05 12.52 -17.47
C ASP A 683 -15.85 12.75 -18.98
N LEU A 684 -16.27 11.81 -19.83
CA LEU A 684 -16.15 11.93 -21.29
C LEU A 684 -16.99 13.10 -21.85
N PHE A 685 -18.19 13.32 -21.31
CA PHE A 685 -19.06 14.44 -21.69
C PHE A 685 -18.38 15.79 -21.44
N TRP A 686 -17.81 16.01 -20.24
CA TRP A 686 -17.14 17.27 -19.91
C TRP A 686 -15.84 17.47 -20.68
N VAL A 687 -15.07 16.41 -20.97
CA VAL A 687 -13.91 16.51 -21.86
C VAL A 687 -14.33 16.94 -23.28
N GLY A 688 -15.44 16.43 -23.80
CA GLY A 688 -16.02 16.87 -25.08
C GLY A 688 -16.42 18.36 -25.10
N VAL A 689 -17.13 18.82 -24.06
CA VAL A 689 -17.50 20.24 -23.90
C VAL A 689 -16.25 21.14 -23.86
N LEU A 690 -15.25 20.73 -23.08
CA LEU A 690 -13.98 21.47 -22.95
C LEU A 690 -13.16 21.45 -24.24
N MET A 691 -13.26 20.40 -25.06
CA MET A 691 -12.65 20.31 -26.38
C MET A 691 -13.15 21.43 -27.29
N ALA A 692 -14.47 21.62 -27.36
CA ALA A 692 -15.08 22.70 -28.15
C ALA A 692 -14.68 24.08 -27.59
N ALA A 693 -14.77 24.29 -26.28
CA ALA A 693 -14.39 25.56 -25.64
C ALA A 693 -12.92 25.93 -25.90
N CYS A 694 -11.99 24.99 -25.73
CA CYS A 694 -10.57 25.21 -26.03
C CYS A 694 -10.36 25.49 -27.52
N SER A 695 -11.14 24.86 -28.42
CA SER A 695 -11.02 25.08 -29.86
C SER A 695 -11.48 26.47 -30.30
N PHE A 696 -12.57 27.01 -29.74
CA PHE A 696 -13.00 28.39 -29.98
C PHE A 696 -11.99 29.42 -29.46
N MET A 697 -11.36 29.15 -28.32
CA MET A 697 -10.28 29.99 -27.77
C MET A 697 -8.91 29.74 -28.44
N GLY A 698 -8.81 28.77 -29.35
CA GLY A 698 -7.55 28.31 -29.94
C GLY A 698 -6.49 27.96 -28.89
N LEU A 699 -6.90 27.27 -27.83
CA LEU A 699 -6.04 26.71 -26.80
C LEU A 699 -5.70 25.25 -27.15
N PRO A 700 -4.63 24.67 -26.55
CA PRO A 700 -4.33 23.24 -26.67
C PRO A 700 -5.52 22.37 -26.26
N TRP A 701 -5.53 21.14 -26.75
CA TRP A 701 -6.48 20.13 -26.30
C TRP A 701 -5.94 19.37 -25.09
N TYR A 702 -6.80 19.09 -24.11
CA TYR A 702 -6.46 18.51 -22.82
C TYR A 702 -7.21 17.21 -22.58
N VAL A 703 -6.51 16.21 -22.04
CA VAL A 703 -7.03 14.88 -21.70
C VAL A 703 -6.44 14.45 -20.35
N ALA A 704 -7.03 13.45 -19.69
CA ALA A 704 -6.51 12.89 -18.45
C ALA A 704 -5.02 12.50 -18.55
N ALA A 705 -4.20 13.06 -17.67
CA ALA A 705 -2.81 12.67 -17.52
C ALA A 705 -2.69 11.53 -16.48
N THR A 706 -2.53 10.28 -16.95
CA THR A 706 -2.45 9.07 -16.12
C THR A 706 -1.45 9.19 -14.96
N VAL A 707 -0.17 9.50 -15.23
CA VAL A 707 0.89 9.54 -14.22
C VAL A 707 0.65 10.63 -13.18
N ILE A 708 0.19 11.81 -13.60
CA ILE A 708 -0.11 12.92 -12.68
C ILE A 708 -1.33 12.57 -11.82
N SER A 709 -2.34 11.90 -12.38
CA SER A 709 -3.52 11.43 -11.65
C SER A 709 -3.19 10.32 -10.64
N ILE A 710 -2.32 9.37 -11.00
CA ILE A 710 -1.80 8.35 -10.06
C ILE A 710 -1.01 9.02 -8.93
N ALA A 711 -0.12 9.97 -9.25
CA ALA A 711 0.66 10.71 -8.27
C ALA A 711 -0.24 11.55 -7.32
N HIS A 712 -1.35 12.10 -7.85
CA HIS A 712 -2.36 12.80 -7.06
C HIS A 712 -3.06 11.84 -6.08
N ILE A 713 -3.50 10.66 -6.54
CA ILE A 713 -4.05 9.60 -5.68
C ILE A 713 -3.05 9.18 -4.60
N ASP A 714 -1.80 8.90 -4.98
CA ASP A 714 -0.74 8.49 -4.05
C ASP A 714 -0.47 9.51 -2.95
N SER A 715 -0.57 10.81 -3.27
CA SER A 715 -0.46 11.88 -2.27
C SER A 715 -1.64 11.94 -1.29
N LEU A 716 -2.80 11.38 -1.67
CA LEU A 716 -4.05 11.37 -0.90
C LEU A 716 -4.36 10.02 -0.25
N LYS A 717 -3.46 9.03 -0.35
CA LYS A 717 -3.57 7.74 0.32
C LYS A 717 -3.55 7.90 1.85
N MET A 718 -4.48 7.23 2.53
CA MET A 718 -4.59 7.13 3.98
C MET A 718 -4.01 5.79 4.44
N GLU A 719 -3.03 5.86 5.33
CA GLU A 719 -2.40 4.74 6.02
C GLU A 719 -2.70 4.82 7.52
N SER A 720 -2.83 3.66 8.18
CA SER A 720 -3.18 3.59 9.60
C SER A 720 -2.12 4.27 10.49
N GLU A 721 -2.57 5.21 11.33
CA GLU A 721 -1.67 6.02 12.16
C GLU A 721 -1.12 5.26 13.39
N SER A 722 -1.80 4.17 13.78
CA SER A 722 -1.41 3.29 14.88
C SER A 722 -1.07 1.90 14.34
N SER A 723 0.16 1.75 13.88
CA SER A 723 0.80 0.46 13.68
C SER A 723 1.78 0.22 14.83
N ALA A 724 1.73 -0.94 15.48
CA ALA A 724 2.70 -1.28 16.51
C ALA A 724 4.13 -1.29 15.91
N PRO A 725 5.19 -0.99 16.69
CA PRO A 725 6.55 -0.93 16.15
C PRO A 725 6.98 -2.22 15.44
N GLY A 726 7.01 -2.19 14.09
CA GLY A 726 7.34 -3.35 13.24
C GLY A 726 6.18 -3.91 12.41
N GLU A 727 4.95 -3.40 12.57
CA GLU A 727 3.83 -3.66 11.67
C GLU A 727 3.85 -2.69 10.49
N GLN A 728 3.59 -3.19 9.27
CA GLN A 728 3.46 -2.31 8.11
C GLN A 728 2.12 -1.55 8.19
N PRO A 729 2.08 -0.26 7.82
CA PRO A 729 0.87 0.54 7.87
C PRO A 729 -0.22 -0.06 6.98
N GLN A 730 -1.40 -0.26 7.55
CA GLN A 730 -2.53 -0.79 6.80
C GLN A 730 -3.13 0.32 5.94
N PHE A 731 -3.33 0.03 4.66
CA PHE A 731 -3.98 0.94 3.73
C PHE A 731 -5.49 1.02 4.01
N LEU A 732 -5.96 2.22 4.37
CA LEU A 732 -7.36 2.48 4.76
C LEU A 732 -8.22 2.95 3.58
N GLY A 733 -7.61 3.53 2.54
CA GLY A 733 -8.28 4.10 1.37
C GLY A 733 -7.67 5.42 0.91
N VAL A 734 -8.30 6.08 -0.06
CA VAL A 734 -7.91 7.42 -0.57
C VAL A 734 -8.93 8.46 -0.11
N ARG A 735 -8.49 9.71 0.14
CA ARG A 735 -9.39 10.84 0.33
C ARG A 735 -9.97 11.31 -1.01
N GLU A 736 -11.29 11.22 -1.18
CA GLU A 736 -11.99 11.67 -2.38
C GLU A 736 -12.49 13.11 -2.19
N GLN A 737 -11.78 14.08 -2.77
CA GLN A 737 -12.02 15.52 -2.58
C GLN A 737 -11.85 16.28 -3.90
N ARG A 738 -12.62 17.36 -4.08
CA ARG A 738 -12.56 18.23 -5.28
C ARG A 738 -11.60 19.41 -5.13
N VAL A 739 -11.40 19.84 -3.89
CA VAL A 739 -10.66 21.06 -3.54
C VAL A 739 -9.22 21.04 -4.06
N THR A 740 -8.54 19.90 -4.02
CA THR A 740 -7.12 19.83 -4.46
C THR A 740 -6.96 20.04 -5.96
N GLY A 741 -7.78 19.40 -6.79
CA GLY A 741 -7.78 19.61 -8.24
C GLY A 741 -8.09 21.06 -8.60
N ILE A 742 -9.16 21.62 -8.04
CA ILE A 742 -9.55 23.03 -8.27
C ILE A 742 -8.42 23.98 -7.86
N LEU A 743 -7.84 23.81 -6.66
CA LEU A 743 -6.72 24.65 -6.21
C LEU A 743 -5.50 24.53 -7.13
N VAL A 744 -5.11 23.32 -7.55
CA VAL A 744 -3.98 23.11 -8.49
C VAL A 744 -4.17 23.93 -9.77
N PHE A 745 -5.36 23.88 -10.38
CA PHE A 745 -5.61 24.59 -11.64
C PHE A 745 -5.77 26.10 -11.47
N VAL A 746 -6.39 26.56 -10.37
CA VAL A 746 -6.45 27.99 -10.02
C VAL A 746 -5.05 28.54 -9.75
N LEU A 747 -4.21 27.86 -8.96
CA LEU A 747 -2.82 28.26 -8.77
C LEU A 747 -2.04 28.25 -10.09
N THR A 748 -2.28 27.28 -10.98
CA THR A 748 -1.65 27.22 -12.33
C THR A 748 -2.02 28.45 -13.17
N GLY A 749 -3.26 28.95 -13.09
CA GLY A 749 -3.65 30.22 -13.73
C GLY A 749 -2.98 31.45 -13.11
N VAL A 750 -2.93 31.52 -11.78
CA VAL A 750 -2.29 32.61 -11.03
C VAL A 750 -0.75 32.62 -11.21
N SER A 751 -0.16 31.51 -11.65
CA SER A 751 1.30 31.34 -11.86
C SER A 751 1.91 32.34 -12.84
N ILE A 752 1.12 32.91 -13.75
CA ILE A 752 1.56 33.95 -14.68
C ILE A 752 2.06 35.19 -13.91
N PHE A 753 1.38 35.55 -12.81
CA PHE A 753 1.82 36.61 -11.90
C PHE A 753 2.97 36.16 -10.98
N LEU A 754 3.10 34.85 -10.73
CA LEU A 754 4.17 34.25 -9.95
C LEU A 754 5.45 33.98 -10.76
N ALA A 755 5.49 34.37 -12.05
CA ALA A 755 6.64 34.21 -12.95
C ALA A 755 7.99 34.67 -12.37
N PRO A 756 8.09 35.79 -11.59
CA PRO A 756 9.35 36.20 -10.98
C PRO A 756 9.93 35.17 -10.00
N VAL A 757 9.09 34.42 -9.28
CA VAL A 757 9.50 33.36 -8.35
C VAL A 757 9.84 32.08 -9.12
N LEU A 758 9.00 31.72 -10.10
CA LEU A 758 9.16 30.50 -10.90
C LEU A 758 10.43 30.50 -11.76
N LYS A 759 10.91 31.68 -12.19
CA LYS A 759 12.17 31.84 -12.94
C LYS A 759 13.42 31.37 -12.17
N PHE A 760 13.37 31.25 -10.84
CA PHE A 760 14.49 30.72 -10.06
C PHE A 760 14.60 29.19 -10.09
N ILE A 761 13.60 28.46 -10.58
CA ILE A 761 13.61 26.99 -10.60
C ILE A 761 14.39 26.48 -11.83
N PRO A 762 15.46 25.68 -11.64
CA PRO A 762 16.23 25.13 -12.74
C PRO A 762 15.57 23.85 -13.28
N MET A 763 15.50 23.71 -14.61
CA MET A 763 14.88 22.57 -15.30
C MET A 763 15.40 21.19 -14.87
N PRO A 764 16.72 20.98 -14.60
CA PRO A 764 17.24 19.67 -14.17
C PRO A 764 16.63 19.13 -12.87
N VAL A 765 16.27 20.01 -11.92
CA VAL A 765 15.58 19.62 -10.67
C VAL A 765 14.20 19.03 -10.99
N LEU A 766 13.46 19.67 -11.89
CA LEU A 766 12.13 19.23 -12.32
C LEU A 766 12.20 17.88 -13.08
N TYR A 767 13.22 17.67 -13.90
CA TYR A 767 13.48 16.37 -14.53
C TYR A 767 13.76 15.27 -13.49
N GLY A 768 14.42 15.59 -12.36
CA GLY A 768 14.65 14.65 -11.26
C GLY A 768 13.35 14.24 -10.56
N VAL A 769 12.40 15.16 -10.42
CA VAL A 769 11.04 14.90 -9.92
C VAL A 769 10.23 14.07 -10.93
N PHE A 770 10.37 14.32 -12.24
CA PHE A 770 9.74 13.51 -13.29
C PHE A 770 10.26 12.06 -13.28
N LEU A 771 11.57 11.86 -13.11
CA LEU A 771 12.14 10.53 -12.91
C LEU A 771 11.56 9.84 -11.67
N TYR A 772 11.44 10.56 -10.55
CA TYR A 772 10.81 10.03 -9.34
C TYR A 772 9.35 9.60 -9.58
N MET A 773 8.53 10.43 -10.24
CA MET A 773 7.13 10.09 -10.51
C MET A 773 6.99 8.83 -11.39
N GLY A 774 7.80 8.71 -12.45
CA GLY A 774 7.80 7.52 -13.31
C GLY A 774 8.26 6.25 -12.59
N VAL A 775 9.23 6.34 -11.68
CA VAL A 775 9.67 5.19 -10.86
C VAL A 775 8.65 4.84 -9.78
N ALA A 776 8.01 5.83 -9.16
CA ALA A 776 6.99 5.63 -8.14
C ALA A 776 5.74 4.92 -8.71
N SER A 777 5.27 5.30 -9.90
CA SER A 777 4.10 4.68 -10.54
C SER A 777 4.29 3.19 -10.85
N LEU A 778 5.52 2.73 -11.12
CA LEU A 778 5.83 1.30 -11.29
C LEU A 778 5.66 0.49 -9.99
N SER A 779 5.78 1.11 -8.82
CA SER A 779 5.85 0.38 -7.55
C SER A 779 4.55 -0.27 -7.07
N GLY A 780 3.40 0.06 -7.70
CA GLY A 780 2.07 -0.50 -7.40
C GLY A 780 1.45 -1.35 -8.51
N ILE A 781 2.25 -1.84 -9.47
CA ILE A 781 1.79 -2.63 -10.62
C ILE A 781 2.26 -4.08 -10.45
N GLN A 782 1.35 -5.07 -10.48
CA GLN A 782 1.75 -6.47 -10.29
C GLN A 782 2.68 -6.96 -11.40
N PHE A 783 2.51 -6.50 -12.64
CA PHE A 783 3.46 -6.74 -13.73
C PHE A 783 4.91 -6.39 -13.35
N TRP A 784 5.15 -5.28 -12.62
CA TRP A 784 6.50 -4.91 -12.19
C TRP A 784 7.04 -5.84 -11.10
N ASP A 785 6.20 -6.28 -10.17
CA ASP A 785 6.58 -7.30 -9.17
C ASP A 785 6.83 -8.67 -9.80
N ARG A 786 6.05 -9.03 -10.84
CA ARG A 786 6.25 -10.22 -11.66
C ARG A 786 7.53 -10.15 -12.50
N ILE A 787 7.95 -8.96 -12.96
CA ILE A 787 9.29 -8.74 -13.55
C ILE A 787 10.39 -8.92 -12.51
N LYS A 788 10.28 -8.33 -11.31
CA LYS A 788 11.26 -8.52 -10.22
C LYS A 788 11.41 -10.01 -9.88
N LEU A 789 10.31 -10.76 -9.91
CA LEU A 789 10.30 -12.20 -9.66
C LEU A 789 11.17 -12.97 -10.66
N TYR A 790 11.27 -12.53 -11.92
CA TYR A 790 12.18 -13.15 -12.90
C TYR A 790 13.66 -12.97 -12.55
N MET A 791 14.03 -11.89 -11.84
CA MET A 791 15.39 -11.67 -11.32
C MET A 791 15.60 -12.18 -9.89
N MET A 792 14.56 -12.73 -9.24
CA MET A 792 14.63 -13.15 -7.85
C MET A 792 14.88 -14.66 -7.75
N PRO A 793 15.90 -15.12 -7.00
CA PRO A 793 16.10 -16.55 -6.79
C PRO A 793 14.96 -17.13 -5.95
N SER A 794 14.46 -18.31 -6.33
CA SER A 794 13.30 -18.98 -5.71
C SER A 794 13.34 -19.08 -4.19
N LYS A 795 14.53 -19.17 -3.59
CA LYS A 795 14.72 -19.21 -2.11
C LYS A 795 14.31 -17.93 -1.38
N HIS A 796 14.27 -16.78 -2.04
CA HIS A 796 13.93 -15.49 -1.43
C HIS A 796 12.55 -14.97 -1.87
N GLN A 797 11.79 -15.79 -2.59
CA GLN A 797 10.51 -15.41 -3.17
C GLN A 797 9.47 -15.05 -2.07
N PRO A 798 8.76 -13.91 -2.19
CA PRO A 798 7.70 -13.54 -1.26
C PRO A 798 6.40 -14.32 -1.53
N ASP A 799 5.60 -14.52 -0.47
CA ASP A 799 4.34 -15.25 -0.50
C ASP A 799 3.18 -14.42 -1.11
N PHE A 800 3.18 -14.24 -2.44
CA PHE A 800 2.01 -13.68 -3.13
C PHE A 800 0.90 -14.71 -3.32
N SER A 801 -0.36 -14.31 -3.15
CA SER A 801 -1.53 -15.21 -3.23
C SER A 801 -1.62 -16.04 -4.53
N TYR A 802 -1.29 -15.44 -5.68
CA TYR A 802 -1.31 -16.13 -6.97
C TYR A 802 -0.21 -17.20 -7.12
N LEU A 803 0.90 -17.09 -6.37
CA LEU A 803 2.00 -18.07 -6.39
C LEU A 803 1.64 -19.39 -5.69
N ARG A 804 0.61 -19.38 -4.83
CA ARG A 804 0.09 -20.59 -4.18
C ARG A 804 -0.77 -21.42 -5.15
N HIS A 805 -1.40 -20.80 -6.13
CA HIS A 805 -2.38 -21.43 -7.02
C HIS A 805 -1.87 -21.67 -8.45
N VAL A 806 -0.87 -20.92 -8.91
CA VAL A 806 -0.34 -21.02 -10.29
C VAL A 806 1.17 -21.35 -10.28
N PRO A 807 1.61 -22.40 -11.02
CA PRO A 807 3.02 -22.80 -11.03
C PRO A 807 3.92 -21.78 -11.73
N LEU A 808 5.10 -21.53 -11.15
CA LEU A 808 6.06 -20.49 -11.58
C LEU A 808 6.34 -20.44 -13.09
N ARG A 809 6.45 -21.60 -13.75
CA ARG A 809 6.70 -21.66 -15.20
C ARG A 809 5.60 -20.99 -16.02
N ARG A 810 4.33 -21.12 -15.61
CA ARG A 810 3.19 -20.45 -16.26
C ARG A 810 3.17 -18.95 -15.96
N VAL A 811 3.51 -18.55 -14.73
CA VAL A 811 3.68 -17.13 -14.38
C VAL A 811 4.79 -16.48 -15.22
N HIS A 812 5.93 -17.13 -15.39
CA HIS A 812 7.02 -16.61 -16.22
C HIS A 812 6.66 -16.56 -17.71
N LEU A 813 5.99 -17.59 -18.26
CA LEU A 813 5.50 -17.57 -19.64
C LEU A 813 4.52 -16.42 -19.88
N PHE A 814 3.58 -16.21 -18.96
CA PHE A 814 2.62 -15.11 -18.99
C PHE A 814 3.34 -13.74 -19.03
N THR A 815 4.31 -13.54 -18.13
CA THR A 815 5.07 -12.27 -18.08
C THR A 815 5.95 -12.06 -19.29
N PHE A 816 6.49 -13.13 -19.88
CA PHE A 816 7.26 -13.06 -21.11
C PHE A 816 6.38 -12.59 -22.28
N ILE A 817 5.15 -13.12 -22.41
CA ILE A 817 4.17 -12.65 -23.40
C ILE A 817 3.84 -11.16 -23.17
N GLN A 818 3.65 -10.74 -21.92
CA GLN A 818 3.37 -9.33 -21.57
C GLN A 818 4.55 -8.40 -21.93
N ILE A 819 5.79 -8.80 -21.64
CA ILE A 819 7.02 -8.07 -21.99
C ILE A 819 7.20 -7.98 -23.52
N ALA A 820 6.99 -9.08 -24.24
CA ALA A 820 7.09 -9.10 -25.70
C ALA A 820 6.04 -8.15 -26.34
N CYS A 821 4.81 -8.18 -25.82
CA CYS A 821 3.75 -7.27 -26.26
C CYS A 821 4.10 -5.80 -25.96
N LEU A 822 4.61 -5.52 -24.75
CA LEU A 822 5.09 -4.19 -24.36
C LEU A 822 6.24 -3.68 -25.24
N ALA A 823 7.16 -4.55 -25.64
CA ALA A 823 8.25 -4.22 -26.55
C ALA A 823 7.75 -3.84 -27.95
N VAL A 824 6.73 -4.54 -28.46
CA VAL A 824 6.05 -4.18 -29.73
C VAL A 824 5.40 -2.80 -29.63
N LEU A 825 4.65 -2.52 -28.54
CA LEU A 825 4.08 -1.19 -28.28
C LEU A 825 5.17 -0.10 -28.24
N TRP A 826 6.31 -0.38 -27.60
CA TRP A 826 7.43 0.55 -27.48
C TRP A 826 8.08 0.89 -28.82
N VAL A 827 8.36 -0.13 -29.65
CA VAL A 827 8.91 0.06 -30.99
C VAL A 827 7.96 0.87 -31.84
N LEU A 828 6.67 0.53 -31.88
CA LEU A 828 5.69 1.23 -32.70
C LEU A 828 5.50 2.69 -32.23
N LYS A 829 5.51 2.95 -30.92
CA LYS A 829 5.51 4.29 -30.31
C LYS A 829 6.76 5.13 -30.66
N SER A 830 7.86 4.52 -31.11
CA SER A 830 9.05 5.23 -31.58
C SER A 830 8.97 5.68 -33.04
N THR A 831 7.96 5.23 -33.78
CA THR A 831 7.74 5.54 -35.21
C THR A 831 6.61 6.53 -35.43
N PHE A 832 6.44 7.02 -36.66
CA PHE A 832 5.29 7.84 -37.07
C PHE A 832 3.93 7.14 -36.90
N LEU A 833 3.89 5.81 -36.73
CA LEU A 833 2.67 5.05 -36.42
C LEU A 833 2.13 5.31 -35.00
N ALA A 834 2.83 6.10 -34.17
CA ALA A 834 2.41 6.49 -32.81
C ALA A 834 1.02 7.17 -32.74
N ILE A 835 0.46 7.62 -33.85
CA ILE A 835 -0.92 8.15 -33.93
C ILE A 835 -1.96 7.02 -33.77
N ILE A 836 -1.66 5.82 -34.30
CA ILE A 836 -2.53 4.62 -34.29
C ILE A 836 -2.45 3.91 -32.92
N PHE A 837 -1.65 4.44 -31.99
CA PHE A 837 -1.41 3.90 -30.66
C PHE A 837 -2.67 3.45 -29.87
N PRO A 838 -3.81 4.16 -29.89
CA PRO A 838 -5.03 3.69 -29.21
C PRO A 838 -5.67 2.47 -29.87
N VAL A 839 -5.67 2.42 -31.21
CA VAL A 839 -6.18 1.26 -31.97
C VAL A 839 -5.31 0.03 -31.72
N MET A 840 -4.01 0.23 -31.50
CA MET A 840 -3.09 -0.82 -31.10
C MET A 840 -3.37 -1.36 -29.68
N ILE A 841 -3.90 -0.54 -28.76
CA ILE A 841 -4.34 -1.00 -27.42
C ILE A 841 -5.57 -1.92 -27.54
N LEU A 842 -6.50 -1.64 -28.46
CA LEU A 842 -7.58 -2.58 -28.80
C LEU A 842 -6.99 -3.92 -29.32
N GLY A 843 -5.87 -3.87 -30.04
CA GLY A 843 -5.08 -5.05 -30.42
C GLY A 843 -4.59 -5.89 -29.23
N LEU A 844 -4.24 -5.26 -28.10
CA LEU A 844 -3.86 -5.99 -26.86
C LEU A 844 -5.04 -6.78 -26.29
N MET A 845 -6.27 -6.35 -26.51
CA MET A 845 -7.48 -7.06 -26.09
C MET A 845 -7.72 -8.30 -26.97
N VAL A 846 -7.32 -8.24 -28.25
CA VAL A 846 -7.29 -9.43 -29.14
C VAL A 846 -6.18 -10.39 -28.69
N VAL A 847 -4.98 -9.90 -28.39
CA VAL A 847 -3.88 -10.71 -27.82
C VAL A 847 -4.32 -11.36 -26.50
N ARG A 848 -5.05 -10.63 -25.66
CA ARG A 848 -5.65 -11.17 -24.43
C ARG A 848 -6.59 -12.33 -24.71
N LYS A 849 -7.50 -12.19 -25.68
CA LYS A 849 -8.44 -13.25 -26.08
C LYS A 849 -7.76 -14.46 -26.74
N MET A 850 -6.59 -14.28 -27.37
CA MET A 850 -5.76 -15.39 -27.84
C MET A 850 -5.06 -16.12 -26.69
N LEU A 851 -4.84 -15.45 -25.55
CA LEU A 851 -4.22 -16.02 -24.35
C LEU A 851 -5.14 -17.06 -23.68
N ASP A 852 -6.47 -16.94 -23.87
CA ASP A 852 -7.48 -17.96 -23.49
C ASP A 852 -7.30 -19.30 -24.23
N MET A 853 -6.55 -19.34 -25.34
CA MET A 853 -6.21 -20.59 -26.05
C MET A 853 -4.98 -21.31 -25.47
N VAL A 854 -4.16 -20.61 -24.67
CA VAL A 854 -2.85 -21.09 -24.19
C VAL A 854 -2.88 -21.45 -22.70
N PHE A 855 -3.78 -20.84 -21.92
CA PHE A 855 -3.89 -21.03 -20.47
C PHE A 855 -5.29 -21.51 -20.07
N SER A 856 -5.37 -22.30 -18.98
CA SER A 856 -6.63 -22.68 -18.34
C SER A 856 -7.34 -21.46 -17.74
N GLN A 857 -8.68 -21.42 -17.78
CA GLN A 857 -9.46 -20.33 -17.18
C GLN A 857 -9.15 -20.14 -15.68
N HIS A 858 -8.83 -21.21 -14.96
CA HIS A 858 -8.35 -21.16 -13.58
C HIS A 858 -7.05 -20.32 -13.42
N ASP A 859 -6.03 -20.57 -14.25
CA ASP A 859 -4.76 -19.85 -14.18
C ASP A 859 -4.91 -18.38 -14.61
N LEU A 860 -5.78 -18.13 -15.58
CA LEU A 860 -6.14 -16.80 -16.07
C LEU A 860 -6.90 -16.00 -15.00
N ALA A 861 -7.77 -16.63 -14.22
CA ALA A 861 -8.42 -16.00 -13.07
C ALA A 861 -7.36 -15.53 -12.06
N TRP A 862 -6.50 -16.42 -11.56
CA TRP A 862 -5.48 -16.04 -10.57
C TRP A 862 -4.43 -15.02 -11.07
N LEU A 863 -4.19 -14.90 -12.37
CA LEU A 863 -3.22 -13.96 -12.97
C LEU A 863 -3.80 -12.63 -13.44
N ASP A 864 -5.11 -12.56 -13.72
CA ASP A 864 -5.78 -11.40 -14.33
C ASP A 864 -7.17 -11.07 -13.78
N ASP A 865 -7.60 -11.72 -12.69
CA ASP A 865 -8.93 -11.52 -12.13
C ASP A 865 -9.25 -10.05 -11.90
N LEU A 866 -10.46 -9.71 -12.30
CA LEU A 866 -11.10 -8.43 -12.07
C LEU A 866 -11.57 -8.36 -10.60
N LEU A 867 -10.58 -8.23 -9.70
CA LEU A 867 -10.64 -8.58 -8.27
C LEU A 867 -12.05 -8.58 -7.64
N PRO A 868 -12.49 -9.71 -7.10
CA PRO A 868 -13.33 -9.72 -5.91
C PRO A 868 -12.45 -9.53 -4.66
N GLU A 869 -12.93 -8.77 -3.66
CA GLU A 869 -12.43 -8.90 -2.29
C GLU A 869 -13.60 -9.23 -1.35
N LYS A 870 -13.34 -10.10 -0.36
CA LYS A 870 -14.34 -10.73 0.51
C LYS A 870 -14.96 -9.79 1.57
N GLU A 871 -15.34 -8.57 1.19
CA GLU A 871 -16.00 -7.60 2.08
C GLU A 871 -17.52 -7.77 2.21
N LYS A 872 -18.19 -8.52 1.30
CA LYS A 872 -19.65 -8.75 1.40
C LYS A 872 -20.03 -9.48 2.70
N LYS A 873 -19.34 -10.55 3.12
CA LYS A 873 -19.69 -11.26 4.39
C LYS A 873 -19.71 -10.31 5.62
N LYS A 874 -18.69 -9.46 5.82
CA LYS A 874 -18.73 -8.47 6.93
C LYS A 874 -19.80 -7.39 6.78
N LYS A 875 -19.98 -6.83 5.57
CA LYS A 875 -20.98 -5.76 5.33
C LYS A 875 -22.42 -6.28 5.35
N ASP A 876 -22.65 -7.54 4.98
CA ASP A 876 -23.96 -8.18 5.03
C ASP A 876 -24.28 -8.68 6.44
N ASP A 877 -23.29 -9.09 7.25
CA ASP A 877 -23.46 -9.33 8.69
C ASP A 877 -23.77 -8.03 9.45
N ASP A 878 -23.08 -6.93 9.16
CA ASP A 878 -23.38 -5.61 9.74
C ASP A 878 -24.75 -5.08 9.27
N LYS A 879 -25.15 -5.32 8.01
CA LYS A 879 -26.51 -5.00 7.52
C LYS A 879 -27.59 -5.90 8.11
N LYS A 880 -27.32 -7.18 8.38
CA LYS A 880 -28.25 -8.06 9.11
C LYS A 880 -28.44 -7.56 10.54
N LYS A 881 -27.35 -7.32 11.28
CA LYS A 881 -27.38 -6.75 12.64
C LYS A 881 -28.06 -5.37 12.70
N GLY A 882 -27.91 -4.56 11.66
CA GLY A 882 -28.66 -3.30 11.51
C GLY A 882 -30.17 -3.51 11.29
N LYS A 883 -30.55 -4.40 10.37
CA LYS A 883 -31.96 -4.72 10.06
C LYS A 883 -32.67 -5.45 11.19
N GLU A 884 -31.99 -6.25 12.00
CA GLU A 884 -32.56 -6.90 13.19
C GLU A 884 -32.87 -5.86 14.26
N LYS A 885 -31.94 -4.95 14.57
CA LYS A 885 -32.18 -3.82 15.50
C LYS A 885 -33.30 -2.88 15.05
N GLU A 886 -33.55 -2.76 13.74
CA GLU A 886 -34.67 -1.97 13.22
C GLU A 886 -36.01 -2.74 13.22
N LYS A 887 -35.99 -4.07 13.05
CA LYS A 887 -37.18 -4.93 13.16
C LYS A 887 -37.62 -5.13 14.61
N GLU A 888 -36.69 -5.19 15.56
CA GLU A 888 -36.98 -5.33 16.99
C GLU A 888 -37.69 -4.08 17.55
N LYS A 889 -37.39 -2.89 17.01
CA LYS A 889 -38.13 -1.64 17.27
C LYS A 889 -39.49 -1.50 16.56
N LYS A 890 -39.90 -2.49 15.74
CA LYS A 890 -41.10 -2.42 14.89
C LYS A 890 -42.04 -3.65 15.00
N ARG A 891 -41.99 -4.40 16.11
CA ARG A 891 -43.05 -5.39 16.41
C ARG A 891 -44.23 -4.70 17.12
N PRO A 892 -45.48 -4.87 16.65
CA PRO A 892 -46.66 -4.43 17.40
C PRO A 892 -46.91 -5.35 18.60
N LYS A 893 -47.59 -4.84 19.63
CA LYS A 893 -48.19 -5.69 20.69
C LYS A 893 -49.37 -6.47 20.09
N PRO A 894 -49.64 -7.70 20.54
CA PRO A 894 -50.89 -8.39 20.22
C PRO A 894 -52.04 -7.81 21.04
N ASP A 895 -53.22 -7.73 20.42
CA ASP A 895 -54.50 -7.55 21.12
C ASP A 895 -55.01 -8.92 21.57
N ASP A 896 -55.39 -9.02 22.84
CA ASP A 896 -56.31 -10.05 23.34
C ASP A 896 -57.50 -9.32 23.96
N SER A 897 -58.72 -9.66 23.52
CA SER A 897 -59.97 -9.10 24.04
C SER A 897 -60.97 -10.20 24.31
N GLU A 898 -61.22 -10.46 25.59
CA GLU A 898 -62.53 -10.74 26.21
C GLU A 898 -62.32 -11.30 27.63
N ASP A 899 -62.54 -10.45 28.64
CA ASP A 899 -63.39 -10.79 29.79
C ASP A 899 -63.63 -9.52 30.63
N GLU A 900 -64.89 -9.23 30.94
CA GLU A 900 -65.29 -8.08 31.77
C GLU A 900 -65.06 -8.36 33.27
N VAL A 901 -64.79 -7.31 34.05
CA VAL A 901 -65.75 -6.78 35.07
C VAL A 901 -65.13 -5.61 35.85
N SER A 902 -65.79 -4.45 35.71
CA SER A 902 -65.98 -3.33 36.66
C SER A 902 -64.92 -2.97 37.73
N GLY A 903 -64.45 -1.71 37.72
CA GLY A 903 -63.50 -1.19 38.72
C GLY A 903 -63.38 0.32 38.92
N ALA A 904 -64.35 1.13 38.46
CA ALA A 904 -64.56 2.56 38.78
C ALA A 904 -63.43 3.59 38.54
N GLU A 905 -63.67 4.52 37.60
CA GLU A 905 -63.28 5.93 37.73
C GLU A 905 -64.46 6.81 37.27
N LEU A 906 -64.77 7.89 38.00
CA LEU A 906 -66.09 8.53 37.97
C LEU A 906 -66.01 10.07 37.89
N LEU A 907 -66.38 10.64 36.73
CA LEU A 907 -66.91 12.01 36.49
C LEU A 907 -65.97 13.21 36.83
N LEU A 908 -65.92 14.36 36.12
CA LEU A 908 -66.54 14.92 34.90
C LEU A 908 -65.66 16.10 34.40
N PRO A 909 -65.85 16.62 33.16
CA PRO A 909 -65.25 17.88 32.65
C PRO A 909 -66.27 19.05 32.84
N PRO A 910 -66.35 20.16 32.05
CA PRO A 910 -65.42 20.85 31.12
C PRO A 910 -65.33 22.40 31.34
N ALA A 911 -64.56 23.08 30.46
CA ALA A 911 -64.77 24.43 29.87
C ALA A 911 -65.27 25.66 30.67
N GLY A 912 -64.55 26.79 30.53
CA GLY A 912 -65.05 28.16 30.81
C GLY A 912 -64.02 29.27 30.50
N GLN A 913 -64.42 30.30 29.75
CA GLN A 913 -63.60 31.49 29.41
C GLN A 913 -63.92 32.67 30.36
N ASN A 914 -62.96 33.56 30.67
CA ASN A 914 -63.04 35.00 30.32
C ASN A 914 -61.94 35.93 30.94
N THR A 915 -61.45 36.85 30.08
CA THR A 915 -61.07 38.27 30.29
C THR A 915 -59.94 38.77 31.24
N GLU A 916 -59.27 39.83 30.75
CA GLU A 916 -58.38 40.86 31.36
C GLU A 916 -56.85 40.66 31.27
N THR A 917 -55.97 41.65 31.05
CA THR A 917 -55.86 42.79 30.09
C THR A 917 -54.45 43.45 30.23
N THR A 918 -53.81 43.77 29.08
CA THR A 918 -52.85 44.89 28.82
C THR A 918 -51.39 44.97 29.35
N HIS A 919 -50.51 45.45 28.44
CA HIS A 919 -49.09 45.85 28.55
C HIS A 919 -48.83 47.08 29.49
N ARG A 920 -47.63 47.29 30.07
CA ARG A 920 -46.42 48.06 29.58
C ARG A 920 -45.39 48.24 30.73
N SER A 921 -44.12 48.69 30.62
CA SER A 921 -43.09 48.82 29.55
C SER A 921 -41.71 49.18 30.18
N GLY A 922 -40.60 49.25 29.41
CA GLY A 922 -39.33 49.93 29.80
C GLY A 922 -39.37 51.46 29.58
N PRO A 923 -38.24 52.21 29.45
CA PRO A 923 -36.79 51.87 29.39
C PRO A 923 -35.96 52.83 30.32
N PRO A 924 -34.75 53.39 29.99
CA PRO A 924 -33.58 52.93 29.21
C PRO A 924 -32.24 52.95 30.00
N GLY A 925 -31.20 52.31 29.43
CA GLY A 925 -29.81 52.36 29.92
C GLY A 925 -28.90 51.49 29.08
#